data_AF-A0A1Q9V1S1-F1
#
_entry.id   AF-A0A1Q9V1S1-F1
#
_cell.length_a   1.000
_cell.length_b   1.000
_cell.length_c   1.000
_cell.angle_alpha   90.00
_cell.angle_beta   90.00
_cell.angle_gamma   90.00
#
_symmetry.space_group_name_H-M   'P 1'
#
loop_
_entity.id
_entity.type
_entity.pdbx_description
1 polymer ?
#
loop_
_entity_poly.entity_id
_entity_poly.type
_entity_poly.pdbx_seq_one_letter_code
_entity_poly.pdbx_strand_id
1 'polypeptide(L)'
;MTQLDQALFQGSGWFVIDAKNQRVPGVVVTSAEQGLDLIGRGLVASVVGRLVDDIRAVDVDLTGERGHAVTETIAAWCRDRGLWHLVRPSGGGEGRAHVLVAVGGHGDGLSEHLEQLRTRWRASRTTIDLRSTLRPLSAPHRTGGWTAPLGHLTTALTTLRRATTAQQGRTSQAHDQPPPGSGPPRSPSVGLLPRRHRGRRDLPAPWEKYLSQGVRPDIAADQPASRSNYEALATAHLLWAGHDPQSAWSRITTAHPKAFTKARAKGRTWWTTHVWDPAVRADDNHTGPARPDDTTAAAIGHARAQLTDAAWGVPERSRPYFLIIGHTVLDRMERTGHRRIPVPERDLVLDTALTDRRTIRQHLARLERTGVLRIHRDTLDPAERATTSYEAEIPAAPDQVGGQQQIPPPGFHTPSPERLPEGCPAHTWLLLRALTEDPFSPTDLAVAAQMSRTPELTPGQQRTLRCALTWLAQIGLARCDEHGRWRRGPGLDPTAAHQADIRQQQLRAAIEAERADYRAPRPSSWRAQQALAHKRQRAKEVAWWRALSPAERSSRRAALEEQFSASSVQEQHTVKTSLVRRQRRLGLDPVRRHQAWVAAHANDERRLERAESYAALPPPLQVARARAWHQHRADHGIPRDLQPRGRIERELSTVVPTAADGLATPEKRTRQIVS
;
A
#
# COMPACT_ATOMS: atom_id res chain seq x y z
N MET A 1 -5.46 23.10 -37.46
CA MET A 1 -5.48 22.69 -36.04
C MET A 1 -5.18 21.20 -35.90
N THR A 2 -4.62 20.76 -34.77
CA THR A 2 -4.49 19.31 -34.49
C THR A 2 -5.78 18.75 -33.89
N GLN A 3 -6.04 17.44 -34.06
CA GLN A 3 -7.16 16.77 -33.37
C GLN A 3 -7.07 16.86 -31.84
N LEU A 4 -5.86 17.01 -31.31
CA LEU A 4 -5.61 17.22 -29.89
C LEU A 4 -6.00 18.63 -29.44
N ASP A 5 -5.75 19.65 -30.26
CA ASP A 5 -6.23 21.01 -29.97
C ASP A 5 -7.76 21.06 -29.88
N GLN A 6 -8.46 20.39 -30.80
CA GLN A 6 -9.92 20.33 -30.79
C GLN A 6 -10.47 19.66 -29.51
N ALA A 7 -9.71 18.73 -28.91
CA ALA A 7 -10.11 18.06 -27.66
C ALA A 7 -9.78 18.87 -26.40
N LEU A 8 -8.82 19.80 -26.47
CA LEU A 8 -8.33 20.58 -25.32
C LEU A 8 -9.05 21.92 -25.13
N PHE A 9 -9.54 22.52 -26.21
CA PHE A 9 -10.09 23.87 -26.22
C PHE A 9 -11.60 23.89 -26.47
N GLN A 10 -12.27 24.90 -25.90
CA GLN A 10 -13.67 25.19 -26.17
C GLN A 10 -13.84 25.68 -27.62
N GLY A 11 -15.02 25.45 -28.21
CA GLY A 11 -15.35 25.98 -29.54
C GLY A 11 -15.38 27.52 -29.61
N SER A 12 -15.63 28.17 -28.47
CA SER A 12 -15.70 29.63 -28.31
C SER A 12 -14.68 30.18 -27.31
N GLY A 13 -14.49 31.49 -27.27
CA GLY A 13 -13.57 32.14 -26.33
C GLY A 13 -12.15 32.31 -26.86
N TRP A 14 -12.02 32.42 -28.18
CA TRP A 14 -10.77 32.67 -28.88
C TRP A 14 -10.44 34.16 -28.93
N PHE A 15 -9.17 34.49 -28.79
CA PHE A 15 -8.67 35.84 -29.02
C PHE A 15 -7.23 35.81 -29.53
N VAL A 16 -6.82 36.88 -30.19
CA VAL A 16 -5.47 37.05 -30.71
C VAL A 16 -4.64 37.97 -29.83
N ILE A 17 -3.34 37.73 -29.82
CA ILE A 17 -2.35 38.52 -29.10
C ILE A 17 -1.26 39.03 -30.03
N ASP A 18 -0.65 40.15 -29.65
CA ASP A 18 0.52 40.71 -30.32
C ASP A 18 1.85 40.09 -29.81
N ALA A 19 2.96 40.54 -30.38
CA ALA A 19 4.31 40.09 -29.99
C ALA A 19 4.66 40.45 -28.53
N LYS A 20 4.00 41.46 -27.94
CA LYS A 20 4.15 41.90 -26.55
C LYS A 20 3.24 41.13 -25.57
N ASN A 21 2.52 40.10 -26.04
CA ASN A 21 1.58 39.31 -25.26
C ASN A 21 0.34 40.11 -24.79
N GLN A 22 -0.05 41.14 -25.54
CA GLN A 22 -1.25 41.93 -25.30
C GLN A 22 -2.36 41.51 -26.27
N ARG A 23 -3.60 41.51 -25.81
CA ARG A 23 -4.76 41.22 -26.67
C ARG A 23 -4.88 42.31 -27.73
N VAL A 24 -5.01 41.94 -29.00
CA VAL A 24 -5.17 42.91 -30.09
C VAL A 24 -6.57 43.52 -30.03
N PRO A 25 -6.71 44.84 -29.81
CA PRO A 25 -8.03 45.47 -29.71
C PRO A 25 -8.81 45.40 -31.02
N GLY A 26 -10.14 45.27 -30.95
CA GLY A 26 -11.03 45.30 -32.12
C GLY A 26 -11.06 44.03 -32.97
N VAL A 27 -10.18 43.04 -32.73
CA VAL A 27 -10.18 41.77 -33.48
C VAL A 27 -11.05 40.73 -32.78
N VAL A 28 -12.15 40.35 -33.43
CA VAL A 28 -13.06 39.29 -32.98
C VAL A 28 -12.72 38.00 -33.70
N VAL A 29 -12.49 36.93 -32.91
CA VAL A 29 -12.14 35.60 -33.42
C VAL A 29 -13.22 34.62 -32.97
N THR A 30 -13.93 34.05 -33.93
CA THR A 30 -15.07 33.16 -33.69
C THR A 30 -14.68 31.69 -33.66
N SER A 31 -13.58 31.33 -34.33
CA SER A 31 -13.00 29.99 -34.33
C SER A 31 -11.47 30.01 -34.27
N ALA A 32 -10.89 28.89 -33.88
CA ALA A 32 -9.45 28.73 -33.85
C ALA A 32 -8.82 28.79 -35.26
N GLU A 33 -9.50 28.24 -36.27
CA GLU A 33 -9.05 28.32 -37.67
C GLU A 33 -8.97 29.77 -38.14
N GLN A 34 -10.01 30.56 -37.87
CA GLN A 34 -10.01 32.00 -38.17
C GLN A 34 -8.86 32.71 -37.42
N GLY A 35 -8.63 32.35 -36.15
CA GLY A 35 -7.55 32.92 -35.36
C GLY A 35 -6.15 32.57 -35.90
N LEU A 36 -5.96 31.35 -36.40
CA LEU A 36 -4.72 30.90 -37.03
C LEU A 36 -4.48 31.60 -38.37
N ASP A 37 -5.52 31.81 -39.18
CA ASP A 37 -5.43 32.51 -40.48
C ASP A 37 -5.09 34.00 -40.35
N LEU A 38 -5.39 34.59 -39.19
CA LEU A 38 -5.05 35.97 -38.84
C LEU A 38 -3.60 36.14 -38.39
N ILE A 39 -2.88 35.06 -38.08
CA ILE A 39 -1.48 35.14 -37.64
C ILE A 39 -0.61 35.74 -38.75
N GLY A 40 0.16 36.76 -38.41
CA GLY A 40 0.99 37.51 -39.36
C GLY A 40 0.25 38.63 -40.09
N ARG A 41 -1.06 38.82 -39.85
CA ARG A 41 -1.83 39.96 -40.38
C ARG A 41 -1.91 41.08 -39.34
N GLY A 42 -1.46 42.27 -39.71
CA GLY A 42 -1.44 43.43 -38.80
C GLY A 42 -0.59 43.16 -37.56
N LEU A 43 -1.13 43.45 -36.36
CA LEU A 43 -0.45 43.25 -35.08
C LEU A 43 -0.56 41.82 -34.52
N VAL A 44 -1.24 40.91 -35.22
CA VAL A 44 -1.54 39.56 -34.69
C VAL A 44 -0.32 38.65 -34.78
N ALA A 45 0.20 38.24 -33.62
CA ALA A 45 1.37 37.37 -33.50
C ALA A 45 1.04 35.92 -33.10
N SER A 46 -0.07 35.70 -32.38
CA SER A 46 -0.52 34.34 -32.00
C SER A 46 -1.99 34.35 -31.59
N VAL A 47 -2.55 33.16 -31.40
CA VAL A 47 -3.94 32.93 -30.95
C VAL A 47 -3.96 32.20 -29.61
N VAL A 48 -4.89 32.59 -28.74
CA VAL A 48 -5.13 31.99 -27.42
C VAL A 48 -6.58 31.52 -27.36
N GLY A 49 -6.77 30.30 -26.85
CA GLY A 49 -8.08 29.71 -26.64
C GLY A 49 -8.35 29.45 -25.16
N ARG A 50 -9.64 29.32 -24.83
CA ARG A 50 -10.09 28.83 -23.52
C ARG A 50 -10.09 27.31 -23.52
N LEU A 51 -9.49 26.72 -22.49
CA LEU A 51 -9.48 25.27 -22.27
C LEU A 51 -10.88 24.79 -21.87
N VAL A 52 -11.21 23.54 -22.21
CA VAL A 52 -12.45 22.90 -21.72
C VAL A 52 -12.42 22.80 -20.19
N ASP A 53 -13.59 22.79 -19.55
CA ASP A 53 -13.69 23.02 -18.10
C ASP A 53 -12.96 21.98 -17.25
N ASP A 54 -12.77 20.77 -17.76
CA ASP A 54 -12.04 19.67 -17.11
C ASP A 54 -10.53 19.69 -17.34
N ILE A 55 -10.02 20.63 -18.14
CA ILE A 55 -8.60 20.78 -18.45
C ILE A 55 -8.08 22.08 -17.83
N ARG A 56 -6.93 21.99 -17.17
CA ARG A 56 -6.18 23.16 -16.68
C ARG A 56 -4.76 23.09 -17.19
N ALA A 57 -4.14 24.25 -17.38
CA ALA A 57 -2.73 24.36 -17.73
C ALA A 57 -1.96 25.00 -16.58
N VAL A 58 -0.88 24.38 -16.14
CA VAL A 58 0.08 25.01 -15.24
C VAL A 58 1.19 25.64 -16.08
N ASP A 59 1.31 26.96 -16.06
CA ASP A 59 2.38 27.71 -16.73
C ASP A 59 3.56 27.85 -15.76
N VAL A 60 4.69 27.24 -16.12
CA VAL A 60 5.94 27.25 -15.35
C VAL A 60 6.91 28.21 -16.04
N ASP A 61 7.05 29.40 -15.46
CA ASP A 61 7.93 30.47 -15.94
C ASP A 61 9.27 30.50 -15.17
N LEU A 62 9.88 29.33 -15.01
CA LEU A 62 11.21 29.14 -14.41
C LEU A 62 12.19 28.67 -15.49
N THR A 63 13.41 29.19 -15.47
CA THR A 63 14.44 28.84 -16.47
C THR A 63 15.35 27.70 -16.00
N GLY A 64 15.87 26.94 -16.96
CA GLY A 64 16.85 25.87 -16.76
C GLY A 64 16.36 24.76 -15.83
N GLU A 65 17.29 24.16 -15.08
CA GLU A 65 17.05 23.01 -14.19
C GLU A 65 15.89 23.21 -13.19
N ARG A 66 15.70 24.43 -12.68
CA ARG A 66 14.60 24.73 -11.76
C ARG A 66 13.24 24.57 -12.42
N GLY A 67 13.11 24.99 -13.69
CA GLY A 67 11.90 24.81 -14.48
C GLY A 67 11.62 23.36 -14.80
N HIS A 68 12.65 22.60 -15.17
CA HIS A 68 12.55 21.15 -15.40
C HIS A 68 12.10 20.39 -14.15
N ALA A 69 12.70 20.69 -12.99
CA ALA A 69 12.35 20.03 -11.73
C ALA A 69 10.90 20.32 -11.27
N VAL A 70 10.43 21.56 -11.41
CA VAL A 70 9.04 21.92 -11.08
C VAL A 70 8.07 21.24 -12.03
N THR A 71 8.36 21.26 -13.33
CA THR A 71 7.55 20.61 -14.38
C THR A 71 7.42 19.10 -14.10
N GLU A 72 8.54 18.43 -13.78
CA GLU A 72 8.56 17.00 -13.47
C GLU A 72 7.82 16.69 -12.17
N THR A 73 7.90 17.56 -11.15
CA THR A 73 7.17 17.36 -9.89
C THR A 73 5.65 17.42 -10.11
N ILE A 74 5.16 18.34 -10.95
CA ILE A 74 3.74 18.43 -11.32
C ILE A 74 3.33 17.19 -12.13
N ALA A 75 4.16 16.74 -13.08
CA ALA A 75 3.90 15.52 -13.86
C ALA A 75 3.86 14.27 -12.96
N ALA A 76 4.78 14.14 -12.00
CA ALA A 76 4.78 13.07 -11.01
C ALA A 76 3.50 13.07 -10.16
N TRP A 77 3.08 14.25 -9.67
CA TRP A 77 1.83 14.40 -8.93
C TRP A 77 0.60 13.91 -9.72
N CYS A 78 0.57 14.17 -11.03
CA CYS A 78 -0.47 13.67 -11.92
C CYS A 78 -0.41 12.15 -12.07
N ARG A 79 0.79 11.57 -12.27
CA ARG A 79 0.97 10.11 -12.40
C ARG A 79 0.55 9.36 -11.15
N ASP A 80 0.92 9.85 -9.97
CA ASP A 80 0.56 9.23 -8.69
C ASP A 80 -0.96 9.16 -8.47
N ARG A 81 -1.71 10.05 -9.14
CA ARG A 81 -3.18 10.15 -9.07
C ARG A 81 -3.89 9.59 -10.29
N GLY A 82 -3.13 8.99 -11.22
CA GLY A 82 -3.68 8.46 -12.47
C GLY A 82 -4.33 9.53 -13.37
N LEU A 83 -3.92 10.79 -13.24
CA LEU A 83 -4.45 11.90 -14.03
C LEU A 83 -3.73 11.99 -15.37
N TRP A 84 -4.50 12.25 -16.43
CA TRP A 84 -3.93 12.55 -17.74
C TRP A 84 -3.19 13.90 -17.67
N HIS A 85 -1.98 13.93 -18.21
CA HIS A 85 -1.20 15.15 -18.34
C HIS A 85 -0.37 15.15 -19.63
N LEU A 86 -0.05 16.36 -20.11
CA LEU A 86 0.84 16.59 -21.25
C LEU A 86 1.76 17.77 -20.95
N VAL A 87 3.05 17.57 -21.15
CA VAL A 87 4.05 18.62 -20.99
C VAL A 87 4.42 19.20 -22.36
N ARG A 88 4.38 20.54 -22.48
CA ARG A 88 4.82 21.26 -23.68
C ARG A 88 5.75 22.42 -23.31
N PRO A 89 6.94 22.55 -23.91
CA PRO A 89 7.76 23.76 -23.79
C PRO A 89 6.95 25.03 -24.13
N SER A 90 7.17 26.13 -23.43
CA SER A 90 6.38 27.36 -23.63
C SER A 90 6.86 28.22 -24.81
N GLY A 91 8.09 27.98 -25.26
CA GLY A 91 8.76 28.76 -26.31
C GLY A 91 9.47 30.01 -25.80
N GLY A 92 9.42 30.29 -24.49
CA GLY A 92 10.05 31.45 -23.85
C GLY A 92 11.47 31.23 -23.34
N GLY A 93 12.07 30.06 -23.59
CA GLY A 93 13.42 29.68 -23.13
C GLY A 93 13.45 28.31 -22.46
N GLU A 94 14.66 27.77 -22.25
CA GLU A 94 14.89 26.46 -21.61
C GLU A 94 14.31 26.42 -20.18
N GLY A 95 13.71 25.28 -19.80
CA GLY A 95 13.05 25.07 -18.51
C GLY A 95 11.61 25.57 -18.41
N ARG A 96 11.17 26.49 -19.29
CA ARG A 96 9.81 27.04 -19.26
C ARG A 96 8.83 26.13 -20.00
N ALA A 97 7.77 25.71 -19.33
CA ALA A 97 6.83 24.73 -19.87
C ALA A 97 5.40 24.96 -19.40
N HIS A 98 4.46 24.41 -20.16
CA HIS A 98 3.08 24.25 -19.77
C HIS A 98 2.82 22.79 -19.46
N VAL A 99 2.21 22.50 -18.31
CA VAL A 99 1.68 21.17 -17.98
C VAL A 99 0.17 21.22 -18.10
N LEU A 100 -0.38 20.64 -19.15
CA LEU A 100 -1.82 20.46 -19.30
C LEU A 100 -2.25 19.24 -18.49
N VAL A 101 -3.33 19.36 -17.73
CA VAL A 101 -3.83 18.32 -16.84
C VAL A 101 -5.34 18.18 -17.02
N ALA A 102 -5.83 16.96 -17.20
CA ALA A 102 -7.24 16.63 -17.05
C ALA A 102 -7.54 16.49 -15.56
N VAL A 103 -8.00 17.59 -14.95
CA VAL A 103 -8.12 17.70 -13.49
C VAL A 103 -9.31 16.93 -12.95
N GLY A 104 -10.42 16.87 -13.71
CA GLY A 104 -11.70 16.35 -13.21
C GLY A 104 -12.02 16.86 -11.81
N GLY A 105 -12.41 15.95 -10.91
CA GLY A 105 -12.71 16.28 -9.51
C GLY A 105 -11.51 16.65 -8.63
N HIS A 106 -10.28 16.71 -9.17
CA HIS A 106 -9.06 16.98 -8.43
C HIS A 106 -8.56 18.44 -8.56
N GLY A 107 -9.40 19.37 -9.03
CA GLY A 107 -9.04 20.79 -9.20
C GLY A 107 -8.47 21.43 -7.94
N ASP A 108 -9.15 21.29 -6.80
CA ASP A 108 -8.72 21.87 -5.51
C ASP A 108 -7.40 21.26 -5.04
N GLY A 109 -7.23 19.94 -5.20
CA GLY A 109 -5.99 19.25 -4.86
C GLY A 109 -4.80 19.67 -5.72
N LEU A 110 -5.03 20.00 -7.00
CA LEU A 110 -3.98 20.59 -7.85
C LEU A 110 -3.63 21.99 -7.36
N SER A 111 -4.63 22.83 -7.03
CA SER A 111 -4.39 24.18 -6.51
C SER A 111 -3.57 24.18 -5.22
N GLU A 112 -3.91 23.33 -4.25
CA GLU A 112 -3.16 23.18 -3.00
C GLU A 112 -1.71 22.70 -3.25
N HIS A 113 -1.54 21.71 -4.13
CA HIS A 113 -0.20 21.21 -4.47
C HIS A 113 0.68 22.31 -5.09
N LEU A 114 0.11 23.16 -5.94
CA LEU A 114 0.85 24.29 -6.52
C LEU A 114 1.23 25.34 -5.48
N GLU A 115 0.42 25.56 -4.44
CA GLU A 115 0.77 26.46 -3.32
C GLU A 115 1.94 25.93 -2.49
N GLN A 116 1.97 24.61 -2.24
CA GLN A 116 3.11 23.95 -1.60
C GLN A 116 4.37 24.03 -2.46
N LEU A 117 4.25 23.83 -3.78
CA LEU A 117 5.36 23.96 -4.72
C LEU A 117 5.92 25.40 -4.75
N ARG A 118 5.06 26.41 -4.81
CA ARG A 118 5.46 27.83 -4.77
C ARG A 118 6.27 28.13 -3.50
N THR A 119 5.82 27.63 -2.36
CA THR A 119 6.51 27.79 -1.07
C THR A 119 7.88 27.11 -1.10
N ARG A 120 7.94 25.84 -1.51
CA ARG A 120 9.18 25.04 -1.55
C ARG A 120 10.23 25.63 -2.49
N TRP A 121 9.82 26.12 -3.65
CA TRP A 121 10.72 26.62 -4.69
C TRP A 121 10.93 28.13 -4.65
N ARG A 122 10.36 28.83 -3.65
CA ARG A 122 10.36 30.29 -3.50
C ARG A 122 9.92 30.99 -4.80
N ALA A 123 8.85 30.47 -5.39
CA ALA A 123 8.28 30.94 -6.65
C ALA A 123 6.95 31.66 -6.39
N SER A 124 6.65 32.68 -7.19
CA SER A 124 5.41 33.46 -7.06
C SER A 124 4.23 32.78 -7.78
N ARG A 125 3.01 33.30 -7.59
CA ARG A 125 1.82 32.85 -8.34
C ARG A 125 1.94 33.10 -9.85
N THR A 126 2.67 34.12 -10.28
CA THR A 126 2.89 34.40 -11.71
C THR A 126 3.99 33.54 -12.32
N THR A 127 4.88 33.00 -11.48
CA THR A 127 5.98 32.11 -11.89
C THR A 127 5.55 30.65 -12.03
N ILE A 128 4.61 30.20 -11.19
CA ILE A 128 3.93 28.90 -11.34
C ILE A 128 2.43 29.22 -11.33
N ASP A 129 1.85 29.38 -12.51
CA ASP A 129 0.51 29.95 -12.70
C ASP A 129 -0.50 28.88 -13.15
N LEU A 130 -1.72 28.92 -12.63
CA LEU A 130 -2.78 27.97 -13.00
C LEU A 130 -3.76 28.68 -13.94
N ARG A 131 -3.79 28.25 -15.20
CA ARG A 131 -4.52 28.92 -16.28
C ARG A 131 -5.66 28.09 -16.85
N SER A 132 -6.71 28.79 -17.24
CA SER A 132 -7.82 28.28 -18.05
C SER A 132 -7.71 28.67 -19.53
N THR A 133 -6.72 29.47 -19.91
CA THR A 133 -6.48 29.91 -21.29
C THR A 133 -5.05 29.63 -21.70
N LEU A 134 -4.86 29.13 -22.92
CA LEU A 134 -3.54 28.77 -23.45
C LEU A 134 -3.49 28.94 -24.97
N ARG A 135 -2.30 29.09 -25.54
CA ARG A 135 -2.08 28.97 -26.98
C ARG A 135 -2.24 27.50 -27.41
N PRO A 136 -2.97 27.19 -28.50
CA PRO A 136 -3.02 25.85 -29.09
C PRO A 136 -1.64 25.28 -29.41
N LEU A 137 -1.54 23.96 -29.50
CA LEU A 137 -0.38 23.24 -30.02
C LEU A 137 -0.11 23.60 -31.47
N SER A 138 -1.17 23.85 -32.26
CA SER A 138 -1.06 24.28 -33.66
C SER A 138 -0.77 25.78 -33.84
N ALA A 139 -0.60 26.55 -32.76
CA ALA A 139 -0.29 27.97 -32.85
C ALA A 139 1.20 28.23 -32.56
N PRO A 140 1.88 29.06 -33.35
CA PRO A 140 3.26 29.45 -33.07
C PRO A 140 3.34 30.28 -31.79
N HIS A 141 4.52 30.26 -31.16
CA HIS A 141 4.87 31.24 -30.15
C HIS A 141 4.82 32.65 -30.77
N ARG A 142 4.49 33.67 -29.96
CA ARG A 142 4.36 35.07 -30.41
C ARG A 142 5.63 35.68 -31.03
N THR A 143 6.78 35.01 -30.90
CA THR A 143 8.05 35.38 -31.52
C THR A 143 8.43 34.49 -32.71
N GLY A 144 7.49 33.69 -33.24
CA GLY A 144 7.63 32.91 -34.48
C GLY A 144 8.05 31.45 -34.32
N GLY A 145 8.49 31.02 -33.13
CA GLY A 145 8.94 29.63 -32.88
C GLY A 145 7.80 28.63 -32.68
N TRP A 146 7.94 27.41 -33.18
CA TRP A 146 7.01 26.31 -32.92
C TRP A 146 7.52 25.46 -31.74
N THR A 147 6.61 25.01 -30.87
CA THR A 147 6.94 24.15 -29.73
C THR A 147 6.21 22.83 -29.84
N ALA A 148 6.96 21.72 -29.88
CA ALA A 148 6.40 20.39 -29.88
C ALA A 148 6.20 19.90 -28.44
N PRO A 149 5.03 19.34 -28.09
CA PRO A 149 4.85 18.63 -26.82
C PRO A 149 5.85 17.48 -26.65
N LEU A 150 6.17 17.16 -25.41
CA LEU A 150 6.99 16.00 -25.10
C LEU A 150 6.15 14.72 -25.26
N GLY A 151 6.54 13.86 -26.20
CA GLY A 151 5.88 12.57 -26.48
C GLY A 151 5.05 12.55 -27.78
N HIS A 152 4.43 11.40 -28.06
CA HIS A 152 3.64 11.19 -29.28
C HIS A 152 2.21 11.72 -29.16
N LEU A 153 1.82 12.66 -30.03
CA LEU A 153 0.50 13.32 -30.00
C LEU A 153 -0.68 12.34 -30.15
N THR A 154 -0.52 11.30 -30.97
CA THR A 154 -1.55 10.26 -31.15
C THR A 154 -1.81 9.49 -29.86
N THR A 155 -0.75 9.17 -29.11
CA THR A 155 -0.84 8.53 -27.80
C THR A 155 -1.46 9.48 -26.78
N ALA A 156 -1.07 10.76 -26.77
CA ALA A 156 -1.65 11.78 -25.91
C ALA A 156 -3.16 11.96 -26.15
N LEU A 157 -3.59 12.00 -27.42
CA LEU A 157 -5.00 12.09 -27.79
C LEU A 157 -5.79 10.83 -27.39
N THR A 158 -5.24 9.65 -27.63
CA THR A 158 -5.91 8.38 -27.28
C THR A 158 -6.10 8.26 -25.78
N THR A 159 -5.06 8.60 -25.01
CA THR A 159 -5.10 8.57 -23.54
C THR A 159 -5.98 9.68 -22.96
N LEU A 160 -6.01 10.87 -23.58
CA LEU A 160 -6.92 11.95 -23.20
C LEU A 160 -8.37 11.54 -23.40
N ARG A 161 -8.70 10.96 -24.56
CA ARG A 161 -10.05 10.46 -24.86
C ARG A 161 -10.47 9.38 -23.87
N ARG A 162 -9.57 8.47 -23.49
CA ARG A 162 -9.85 7.47 -22.45
C ARG A 162 -10.08 8.10 -21.08
N ALA A 163 -9.25 9.07 -20.68
CA ALA A 163 -9.38 9.75 -19.39
C ALA A 163 -10.69 10.57 -19.33
N THR A 164 -10.98 11.34 -20.37
CA THR A 164 -12.21 12.13 -20.50
C THR A 164 -13.44 11.26 -20.69
N THR A 165 -13.38 10.11 -21.38
CA THR A 165 -14.51 9.16 -21.48
C THR A 165 -14.74 8.41 -20.17
N ALA A 166 -13.69 8.01 -19.45
CA ALA A 166 -13.83 7.41 -18.12
C ALA A 166 -14.36 8.43 -17.09
N GLN A 167 -14.06 9.71 -17.28
CA GLN A 167 -14.60 10.81 -16.49
C GLN A 167 -16.02 11.19 -16.93
N GLN A 168 -16.32 11.14 -18.24
CA GLN A 168 -17.65 11.27 -18.81
C GLN A 168 -18.55 10.09 -18.49
N GLY A 169 -18.04 8.87 -18.29
CA GLY A 169 -18.82 7.75 -17.75
C GLY A 169 -19.18 7.97 -16.27
N ARG A 170 -18.31 8.67 -15.53
CA ARG A 170 -18.56 9.11 -14.14
C ARG A 170 -19.46 10.36 -14.07
N THR A 171 -19.46 11.23 -15.08
CA THR A 171 -20.34 12.42 -15.16
C THR A 171 -21.61 12.21 -15.98
N SER A 172 -21.72 11.19 -16.85
CA SER A 172 -22.92 10.83 -17.62
C SER A 172 -23.85 9.91 -16.83
N GLN A 173 -23.32 9.15 -15.85
CA GLN A 173 -24.13 8.67 -14.72
C GLN A 173 -24.56 9.82 -13.77
N ALA A 174 -24.02 11.03 -13.97
CA ALA A 174 -24.40 12.26 -13.27
C ALA A 174 -25.12 13.30 -14.19
N HIS A 175 -25.45 12.96 -15.44
CA HIS A 175 -26.04 13.87 -16.43
C HIS A 175 -27.26 13.31 -17.19
N ASP A 176 -28.00 12.37 -16.61
CA ASP A 176 -29.46 12.35 -16.84
C ASP A 176 -30.08 13.50 -16.05
N GLN A 177 -29.84 14.74 -16.51
CA GLN A 177 -30.85 15.79 -16.70
C GLN A 177 -30.24 17.11 -17.23
N PRO A 178 -31.02 17.88 -18.01
CA PRO A 178 -30.55 18.93 -18.94
C PRO A 178 -30.36 20.31 -18.26
N PRO A 179 -29.68 21.27 -18.93
CA PRO A 179 -29.36 22.57 -18.33
C PRO A 179 -30.58 23.52 -18.29
N PRO A 180 -30.65 24.44 -17.31
CA PRO A 180 -31.85 25.21 -17.06
C PRO A 180 -31.91 26.49 -17.91
N GLY A 181 -33.00 26.62 -18.66
CA GLY A 181 -33.48 27.88 -19.21
C GLY A 181 -34.96 27.76 -19.57
N SER A 182 -35.84 28.29 -18.70
CA SER A 182 -37.29 28.54 -18.86
C SER A 182 -38.29 27.35 -18.92
N GLY A 183 -38.74 26.90 -17.71
CA GLY A 183 -40.06 26.32 -17.29
C GLY A 183 -40.65 25.07 -18.01
N PRO A 184 -41.47 24.18 -17.38
CA PRO A 184 -42.23 24.21 -16.11
C PRO A 184 -42.02 22.94 -15.21
N PRO A 185 -42.97 22.53 -14.33
CA PRO A 185 -42.81 22.46 -12.86
C PRO A 185 -41.91 21.33 -12.30
N ARG A 186 -41.31 21.63 -11.13
CA ARG A 186 -40.38 20.81 -10.33
C ARG A 186 -40.90 19.40 -9.99
N SER A 187 -40.12 18.39 -10.34
CA SER A 187 -40.17 17.07 -9.71
C SER A 187 -39.22 17.00 -8.48
N PRO A 188 -39.54 16.22 -7.44
CA PRO A 188 -38.92 16.30 -6.12
C PRO A 188 -37.49 15.75 -6.08
N SER A 189 -36.60 16.43 -5.35
CA SER A 189 -35.19 16.06 -5.16
C SER A 189 -35.05 14.68 -4.49
N VAL A 190 -34.56 13.69 -5.23
CA VAL A 190 -34.15 12.39 -4.68
C VAL A 190 -32.77 12.59 -4.04
N GLY A 191 -32.68 12.50 -2.70
CA GLY A 191 -31.41 12.64 -1.98
C GLY A 191 -30.42 11.52 -2.33
N LEU A 192 -29.13 11.76 -2.09
CA LEU A 192 -28.07 10.78 -2.38
C LEU A 192 -28.29 9.46 -1.61
N LEU A 193 -28.03 8.33 -2.26
CA LEU A 193 -27.96 7.03 -1.60
C LEU A 193 -26.51 6.71 -1.25
N PRO A 194 -26.21 6.21 -0.04
CA PRO A 194 -24.86 5.80 0.33
C PRO A 194 -24.39 4.61 -0.50
N ARG A 195 -23.11 4.60 -0.90
CA ARG A 195 -22.48 3.47 -1.60
C ARG A 195 -22.39 2.22 -0.72
N ARG A 196 -22.33 2.41 0.60
CA ARG A 196 -22.33 1.35 1.61
C ARG A 196 -23.77 1.00 1.96
N HIS A 197 -24.33 -0.01 1.29
CA HIS A 197 -25.63 -0.55 1.67
C HIS A 197 -25.55 -1.23 3.05
N ARG A 198 -26.30 -0.69 4.02
CA ARG A 198 -26.44 -1.24 5.37
C ARG A 198 -27.86 -1.76 5.53
N GLY A 199 -28.02 -2.96 6.11
CA GLY A 199 -29.33 -3.44 6.53
C GLY A 199 -29.97 -2.48 7.55
N ARG A 200 -31.30 -2.42 7.56
CA ARG A 200 -32.07 -1.57 8.49
C ARG A 200 -31.83 -2.01 9.93
N ARG A 201 -31.52 -1.06 10.81
CA ARG A 201 -31.25 -1.27 12.24
C ARG A 201 -31.93 -0.18 13.09
N ASP A 202 -32.09 -0.45 14.39
CA ASP A 202 -32.58 0.55 15.33
C ASP A 202 -31.54 1.65 15.58
N LEU A 203 -32.01 2.85 15.95
CA LEU A 203 -31.11 3.93 16.34
C LEU A 203 -30.58 3.71 17.75
N PRO A 204 -29.39 4.24 18.09
CA PRO A 204 -28.93 4.28 19.46
C PRO A 204 -29.92 5.04 20.37
N ALA A 205 -30.12 4.54 21.59
CA ALA A 205 -31.12 5.06 22.53
C ALA A 205 -31.11 6.59 22.75
N PRO A 206 -29.96 7.29 22.80
CA PRO A 206 -29.95 8.76 22.94
C PRO A 206 -30.57 9.48 21.73
N TRP A 207 -30.34 8.97 20.52
CA TRP A 207 -30.89 9.55 19.28
C TRP A 207 -32.34 9.16 19.06
N GLU A 208 -32.76 7.98 19.54
CA GLU A 208 -34.17 7.61 19.60
C GLU A 208 -34.96 8.53 20.53
N LYS A 209 -34.43 8.82 21.73
CA LYS A 209 -35.04 9.79 22.68
C LYS A 209 -35.08 11.21 22.10
N TYR A 210 -34.08 11.60 21.32
CA TYR A 210 -34.11 12.87 20.60
C TYR A 210 -35.28 12.92 19.59
N LEU A 211 -35.46 11.88 18.77
CA LEU A 211 -36.56 11.84 17.79
C LEU A 211 -37.95 11.70 18.44
N SER A 212 -38.09 10.90 19.49
CA SER A 212 -39.39 10.59 20.11
C SER A 212 -39.84 11.59 21.18
N GLN A 213 -38.90 12.17 21.94
CA GLN A 213 -39.19 13.02 23.11
C GLN A 213 -38.55 14.42 23.00
N GLY A 214 -37.69 14.66 21.99
CA GLY A 214 -37.01 15.94 21.81
C GLY A 214 -35.87 16.20 22.81
N VAL A 215 -35.44 15.19 23.56
CA VAL A 215 -34.34 15.28 24.53
C VAL A 215 -33.01 15.23 23.78
N ARG A 216 -32.18 16.28 23.90
CA ARG A 216 -30.88 16.33 23.22
C ARG A 216 -29.86 15.43 23.92
N PRO A 217 -29.06 14.64 23.17
CA PRO A 217 -27.99 13.83 23.76
C PRO A 217 -26.81 14.69 24.19
N ASP A 218 -26.02 14.24 25.16
CA ASP A 218 -24.73 14.88 25.47
C ASP A 218 -23.73 14.59 24.33
N ILE A 219 -23.25 15.65 23.68
CA ILE A 219 -22.18 15.59 22.68
C ILE A 219 -20.87 16.04 23.32
N ALA A 220 -19.74 15.44 22.91
CA ALA A 220 -18.43 15.67 23.51
C ALA A 220 -18.05 17.17 23.58
N ALA A 221 -17.32 17.54 24.64
CA ALA A 221 -17.04 18.93 25.03
C ALA A 221 -16.17 19.72 24.02
N ASP A 222 -15.61 19.06 23.01
CA ASP A 222 -14.76 19.63 21.97
C ASP A 222 -15.52 20.16 20.74
N GLN A 223 -16.84 19.93 20.65
CA GLN A 223 -17.68 20.47 19.58
C GLN A 223 -18.66 21.53 20.11
N PRO A 224 -18.75 22.73 19.50
CA PRO A 224 -19.69 23.74 19.96
C PRO A 224 -21.13 23.21 19.84
N ALA A 225 -21.90 23.25 20.93
CA ALA A 225 -23.26 22.73 20.99
C ALA A 225 -24.28 23.58 20.23
N SER A 226 -24.18 23.61 18.89
CA SER A 226 -25.10 24.34 18.02
C SER A 226 -26.28 23.47 17.60
N ARG A 227 -27.46 24.09 17.35
CA ARG A 227 -28.66 23.39 16.85
C ARG A 227 -28.40 22.64 15.54
N SER A 228 -27.52 23.16 14.69
CA SER A 228 -27.15 22.54 13.41
C SER A 228 -26.34 21.26 13.62
N ASN A 229 -25.57 21.16 14.71
CA ASN A 229 -24.73 19.99 14.99
C ASN A 229 -25.57 18.79 15.44
N TYR A 230 -26.60 19.01 16.26
CA TYR A 230 -27.53 17.96 16.65
C TYR A 230 -28.31 17.37 15.48
N GLU A 231 -28.79 18.22 14.55
CA GLU A 231 -29.51 17.75 13.36
C GLU A 231 -28.59 17.03 12.37
N ALA A 232 -27.34 17.47 12.23
CA ALA A 232 -26.34 16.80 11.39
C ALA A 232 -25.94 15.42 11.97
N LEU A 233 -25.66 15.34 13.27
CA LEU A 233 -25.30 14.10 13.94
C LEU A 233 -26.47 13.10 13.95
N ALA A 234 -27.69 13.55 14.26
CA ALA A 234 -28.88 12.71 14.17
C ALA A 234 -29.11 12.20 12.73
N THR A 235 -28.83 13.02 11.71
CA THR A 235 -28.91 12.61 10.30
C THR A 235 -27.86 11.54 9.95
N ALA A 236 -26.63 11.67 10.46
CA ALA A 236 -25.60 10.65 10.28
C ALA A 236 -25.99 9.32 10.95
N HIS A 237 -26.61 9.36 12.13
CA HIS A 237 -27.10 8.14 12.79
C HIS A 237 -28.27 7.48 12.04
N LEU A 238 -29.18 8.25 11.43
CA LEU A 238 -30.21 7.71 10.53
C LEU A 238 -29.59 7.01 9.31
N LEU A 239 -28.58 7.64 8.70
CA LEU A 239 -27.81 7.06 7.59
C LEU A 239 -27.13 5.73 8.01
N TRP A 240 -26.48 5.70 9.17
CA TRP A 240 -25.79 4.50 9.68
C TRP A 240 -26.75 3.38 10.11
N ALA A 241 -27.98 3.73 10.50
CA ALA A 241 -29.07 2.80 10.76
C ALA A 241 -29.73 2.24 9.49
N GLY A 242 -29.22 2.58 8.29
CA GLY A 242 -29.71 2.06 7.03
C GLY A 242 -31.01 2.73 6.56
N HIS A 243 -31.24 3.98 6.96
CA HIS A 243 -32.28 4.78 6.32
C HIS A 243 -31.82 5.29 4.95
N ASP A 244 -32.78 5.37 4.03
CA ASP A 244 -32.67 6.12 2.78
C ASP A 244 -33.22 7.55 2.99
N PRO A 245 -33.02 8.50 2.05
CA PRO A 245 -33.46 9.89 2.26
C PRO A 245 -34.98 10.01 2.45
N GLN A 246 -35.77 9.10 1.87
CA GLN A 246 -37.24 9.11 2.00
C GLN A 246 -37.67 8.67 3.40
N SER A 247 -37.18 7.54 3.87
CA SER A 247 -37.50 6.95 5.17
C SER A 247 -36.87 7.73 6.33
N ALA A 248 -35.70 8.34 6.14
CA ALA A 248 -35.13 9.29 7.10
C ALA A 248 -35.99 10.55 7.21
N TRP A 249 -36.39 11.14 6.08
CA TRP A 249 -37.25 12.32 6.08
C TRP A 249 -38.63 12.03 6.70
N SER A 250 -39.22 10.88 6.39
CA SER A 250 -40.48 10.45 7.03
C SER A 250 -40.34 10.43 8.55
N ARG A 251 -39.24 9.90 9.07
CA ARG A 251 -38.96 9.82 10.51
C ARG A 251 -38.74 11.21 11.13
N ILE A 252 -38.13 12.13 10.39
CA ILE A 252 -37.97 13.54 10.81
C ILE A 252 -39.32 14.26 10.85
N THR A 253 -40.21 14.01 9.90
CA THR A 253 -41.54 14.65 9.87
C THR A 253 -42.45 14.19 10.99
N THR A 254 -42.33 12.93 11.41
CA THR A 254 -43.09 12.35 12.52
C THR A 254 -42.39 12.48 13.88
N ALA A 255 -41.21 13.11 13.93
CA ALA A 255 -40.46 13.31 15.17
C ALA A 255 -41.12 14.36 16.08
N HIS A 256 -40.76 14.32 17.35
CA HIS A 256 -41.17 15.27 18.38
C HIS A 256 -40.94 16.73 17.92
N PRO A 257 -41.81 17.70 18.23
CA PRO A 257 -41.71 19.09 17.75
C PRO A 257 -40.38 19.80 18.04
N LYS A 258 -39.66 19.36 19.08
CA LYS A 258 -38.33 19.91 19.46
C LYS A 258 -37.15 19.29 18.69
N ALA A 259 -37.38 18.23 17.92
CA ALA A 259 -36.37 17.58 17.09
C ALA A 259 -36.44 18.12 15.65
N PHE A 260 -35.27 18.27 15.02
CA PHE A 260 -35.15 18.70 13.61
C PHE A 260 -35.90 20.00 13.27
N THR A 261 -35.98 20.93 14.23
CA THR A 261 -36.69 22.21 14.09
C THR A 261 -36.24 23.02 12.87
N LYS A 262 -34.94 23.06 12.57
CA LYS A 262 -34.37 23.83 11.47
C LYS A 262 -34.61 23.12 10.14
N ALA A 263 -34.32 21.82 10.06
CA ALA A 263 -34.62 21.01 8.89
C ALA A 263 -36.11 21.06 8.51
N ARG A 264 -37.02 20.95 9.49
CA ARG A 264 -38.48 21.06 9.26
C ARG A 264 -38.89 22.46 8.79
N ALA A 265 -38.35 23.51 9.40
CA ALA A 265 -38.65 24.89 9.01
C ALA A 265 -38.12 25.25 7.61
N LYS A 266 -36.97 24.69 7.21
CA LYS A 266 -36.36 24.94 5.89
C LYS A 266 -36.80 23.95 4.81
N GLY A 267 -37.48 22.89 5.22
CA GLY A 267 -38.08 21.90 4.32
C GLY A 267 -37.12 20.81 3.86
N ARG A 268 -37.71 19.77 3.25
CA ARG A 268 -37.03 18.54 2.83
C ARG A 268 -35.84 18.80 1.91
N THR A 269 -36.02 19.67 0.94
CA THR A 269 -34.98 19.98 -0.06
C THR A 269 -33.76 20.59 0.62
N TRP A 270 -33.96 21.52 1.55
CA TRP A 270 -32.86 22.10 2.31
C TRP A 270 -32.11 21.06 3.14
N TRP A 271 -32.86 20.21 3.87
CA TRP A 271 -32.23 19.15 4.66
C TRP A 271 -31.48 18.15 3.77
N THR A 272 -32.05 17.80 2.62
CA THR A 272 -31.43 16.88 1.66
C THR A 272 -30.10 17.45 1.17
N THR A 273 -30.10 18.69 0.66
CA THR A 273 -28.90 19.33 0.09
C THR A 273 -27.83 19.66 1.13
N HIS A 274 -28.22 20.12 2.32
CA HIS A 274 -27.28 20.70 3.29
C HIS A 274 -26.97 19.81 4.50
N VAL A 275 -27.70 18.71 4.69
CA VAL A 275 -27.52 17.83 5.86
C VAL A 275 -27.37 16.37 5.41
N TRP A 276 -28.28 15.85 4.58
CA TRP A 276 -28.24 14.47 4.10
C TRP A 276 -27.09 14.22 3.11
N ASP A 277 -27.05 14.94 1.98
CA ASP A 277 -26.05 14.73 0.93
C ASP A 277 -24.61 14.94 1.43
N PRO A 278 -24.31 15.93 2.29
CA PRO A 278 -23.00 16.04 2.93
C PRO A 278 -22.69 14.86 3.86
N ALA A 279 -23.67 14.35 4.61
CA ALA A 279 -23.47 13.17 5.46
C ALA A 279 -23.20 11.91 4.63
N VAL A 280 -23.90 11.72 3.52
CA VAL A 280 -23.64 10.62 2.56
C VAL A 280 -22.25 10.75 1.95
N ARG A 281 -21.85 11.94 1.49
CA ARG A 281 -20.50 12.17 0.95
C ARG A 281 -19.42 11.94 2.00
N ALA A 282 -19.64 12.36 3.25
CA ALA A 282 -18.69 12.11 4.33
C ALA A 282 -18.57 10.60 4.64
N ASP A 283 -19.67 9.85 4.61
CA ASP A 283 -19.67 8.40 4.81
C ASP A 283 -19.05 7.63 3.62
N ASP A 284 -19.29 8.07 2.39
CA ASP A 284 -18.73 7.47 1.17
C ASP A 284 -17.23 7.75 1.03
N ASN A 285 -16.79 8.95 1.41
CA ASN A 285 -15.38 9.35 1.42
C ASN A 285 -14.64 8.85 2.66
N HIS A 286 -15.35 8.24 3.62
CA HIS A 286 -14.72 7.64 4.78
C HIS A 286 -13.91 6.41 4.38
N THR A 287 -12.61 6.58 4.13
CA THR A 287 -11.60 5.50 4.03
C THR A 287 -11.25 4.93 5.42
N GLY A 288 -12.28 4.67 6.23
CA GLY A 288 -12.15 3.69 7.31
C GLY A 288 -11.89 2.30 6.74
N PRO A 289 -11.40 1.35 7.56
CA PRO A 289 -11.05 0.01 7.10
C PRO A 289 -12.17 -0.57 6.24
N ALA A 290 -11.82 -1.09 5.07
CA ALA A 290 -12.76 -1.84 4.24
C ALA A 290 -13.28 -2.95 5.13
N ARG A 291 -14.60 -2.97 5.41
CA ARG A 291 -15.15 -4.10 6.15
C ARG A 291 -14.93 -5.32 5.25
N PRO A 292 -14.22 -6.35 5.72
CA PRO A 292 -13.98 -7.54 4.93
C PRO A 292 -15.34 -8.08 4.46
N ASP A 293 -15.38 -8.61 3.24
CA ASP A 293 -16.54 -9.38 2.80
C ASP A 293 -16.81 -10.52 3.79
N ASP A 294 -18.04 -11.04 3.84
CA ASP A 294 -18.44 -12.02 4.85
C ASP A 294 -17.58 -13.30 4.83
N THR A 295 -17.06 -13.67 3.65
CA THR A 295 -16.17 -14.83 3.53
C THR A 295 -14.81 -14.54 4.15
N THR A 296 -14.23 -13.37 3.90
CA THR A 296 -12.96 -12.93 4.46
C THR A 296 -13.08 -12.71 5.97
N ALA A 297 -14.19 -12.14 6.43
CA ALA A 297 -14.49 -11.99 7.84
C ALA A 297 -14.59 -13.35 8.56
N ALA A 298 -15.28 -14.32 7.97
CA ALA A 298 -15.39 -15.68 8.52
C ALA A 298 -14.02 -16.38 8.58
N ALA A 299 -13.20 -16.26 7.53
CA ALA A 299 -11.85 -16.83 7.51
C ALA A 299 -10.94 -16.21 8.59
N ILE A 300 -11.02 -14.88 8.79
CA ILE A 300 -10.29 -14.19 9.86
C ILE A 300 -10.79 -14.65 11.23
N GLY A 301 -12.11 -14.77 11.44
CA GLY A 301 -12.69 -15.28 12.68
C GLY A 301 -12.20 -16.69 13.02
N HIS A 302 -12.20 -17.59 12.04
CA HIS A 302 -11.67 -18.94 12.18
C HIS A 302 -10.17 -18.94 12.51
N ALA A 303 -9.37 -18.14 11.80
CA ALA A 303 -7.94 -18.01 12.08
C ALA A 303 -7.66 -17.44 13.49
N ARG A 304 -8.51 -16.54 14.00
CA ARG A 304 -8.42 -16.06 15.40
C ARG A 304 -8.71 -17.18 16.38
N ALA A 305 -9.75 -17.99 16.16
CA ALA A 305 -10.06 -19.14 17.02
C ALA A 305 -8.90 -20.15 17.03
N GLN A 306 -8.36 -20.49 15.86
CA GLN A 306 -7.18 -21.35 15.74
C GLN A 306 -5.95 -20.75 16.43
N LEU A 307 -5.73 -19.44 16.31
CA LEU A 307 -4.65 -18.74 17.01
C LEU A 307 -4.78 -18.89 18.52
N THR A 308 -5.98 -18.69 19.07
CA THR A 308 -6.23 -18.82 20.51
C THR A 308 -6.05 -20.24 21.01
N ASP A 309 -6.45 -21.24 20.23
CA ASP A 309 -6.24 -22.65 20.60
C ASP A 309 -4.74 -23.01 20.55
N ALA A 310 -4.08 -22.69 19.43
CA ALA A 310 -2.66 -22.97 19.22
C ALA A 310 -1.74 -22.29 20.24
N ALA A 311 -2.14 -21.15 20.80
CA ALA A 311 -1.37 -20.42 21.81
C ALA A 311 -1.10 -21.24 23.08
N TRP A 312 -1.95 -22.22 23.40
CA TRP A 312 -1.72 -23.09 24.55
C TRP A 312 -0.65 -24.14 24.34
N GLY A 313 -0.37 -24.53 23.09
CA GLY A 313 0.77 -25.36 22.73
C GLY A 313 2.11 -24.61 22.77
N VAL A 314 2.09 -23.29 23.03
CA VAL A 314 3.27 -22.44 23.12
C VAL A 314 3.73 -22.31 24.58
N PRO A 315 5.04 -22.39 24.87
CA PRO A 315 5.57 -22.15 26.22
C PRO A 315 5.09 -20.81 26.78
N GLU A 316 4.75 -20.78 28.07
CA GLU A 316 4.14 -19.62 28.74
C GLU A 316 4.92 -18.31 28.50
N ARG A 317 6.25 -18.34 28.63
CA ARG A 317 7.11 -17.17 28.38
C ARG A 317 7.08 -16.64 26.93
N SER A 318 6.75 -17.51 25.97
CA SER A 318 6.69 -17.18 24.55
C SER A 318 5.28 -16.89 24.04
N ARG A 319 4.24 -17.26 24.80
CA ARG A 319 2.84 -17.11 24.41
C ARG A 319 2.45 -15.65 24.10
N PRO A 320 2.88 -14.63 24.86
CA PRO A 320 2.50 -13.25 24.58
C PRO A 320 2.97 -12.78 23.21
N TYR A 321 4.22 -13.07 22.86
CA TYR A 321 4.80 -12.71 21.57
C TYR A 321 4.11 -13.43 20.41
N PHE A 322 3.76 -14.71 20.60
CA PHE A 322 2.99 -15.47 19.62
C PHE A 322 1.63 -14.84 19.34
N LEU A 323 0.89 -14.49 20.39
CA LEU A 323 -0.42 -13.86 20.30
C LEU A 323 -0.35 -12.44 19.73
N ILE A 324 0.60 -11.61 20.18
CA ILE A 324 0.82 -10.24 19.65
C ILE A 324 1.00 -10.30 18.14
N ILE A 325 1.97 -11.09 17.66
CA ILE A 325 2.29 -11.15 16.23
C ILE A 325 1.10 -11.73 15.44
N GLY A 326 0.50 -12.82 15.92
CA GLY A 326 -0.62 -13.47 15.24
C GLY A 326 -1.82 -12.54 15.10
N HIS A 327 -2.24 -11.90 16.18
CA HIS A 327 -3.35 -10.96 16.13
C HIS A 327 -3.02 -9.71 15.33
N THR A 328 -1.81 -9.15 15.41
CA THR A 328 -1.40 -8.00 14.59
C THR A 328 -1.53 -8.28 13.10
N VAL A 329 -1.10 -9.46 12.64
CA VAL A 329 -1.24 -9.86 11.22
C VAL A 329 -2.72 -10.01 10.84
N LEU A 330 -3.54 -10.63 11.69
CA LEU A 330 -4.98 -10.79 11.44
C LEU A 330 -5.73 -9.45 11.48
N ASP A 331 -5.35 -8.53 12.36
CA ASP A 331 -5.91 -7.17 12.43
C ASP A 331 -5.56 -6.39 11.14
N ARG A 332 -4.37 -6.61 10.57
CA ARG A 332 -3.97 -6.03 9.28
C ARG A 332 -4.78 -6.61 8.12
N MET A 333 -5.03 -7.93 8.11
CA MET A 333 -5.91 -8.59 7.13
C MET A 333 -7.33 -8.04 7.21
N GLU A 334 -7.85 -7.87 8.42
CA GLU A 334 -9.18 -7.29 8.66
C GLU A 334 -9.28 -5.84 8.18
N ARG A 335 -8.30 -4.99 8.50
CA ARG A 335 -8.29 -3.58 8.06
C ARG A 335 -8.21 -3.42 6.55
N THR A 336 -7.50 -4.32 5.88
CA THR A 336 -7.27 -4.28 4.43
C THR A 336 -8.33 -5.04 3.64
N GLY A 337 -9.15 -5.87 4.29
CA GLY A 337 -10.15 -6.71 3.62
C GLY A 337 -9.54 -7.82 2.78
N HIS A 338 -8.30 -8.27 3.08
CA HIS A 338 -7.59 -9.27 2.30
C HIS A 338 -7.13 -10.45 3.17
N ARG A 339 -7.37 -11.68 2.69
CA ARG A 339 -6.85 -12.91 3.31
C ARG A 339 -5.35 -13.10 3.14
N ARG A 340 -4.75 -12.39 2.18
CA ARG A 340 -3.33 -12.44 1.85
C ARG A 340 -2.77 -11.03 1.83
N ILE A 341 -1.74 -10.79 2.62
CA ILE A 341 -1.16 -9.46 2.82
C ILE A 341 0.37 -9.51 2.92
N PRO A 342 1.06 -8.42 2.55
CA PRO A 342 2.49 -8.29 2.81
C PRO A 342 2.77 -8.19 4.32
N VAL A 343 3.79 -8.92 4.77
CA VAL A 343 4.28 -8.96 6.15
C VAL A 343 5.80 -8.74 6.24
N PRO A 344 6.32 -7.57 5.82
CA PRO A 344 7.74 -7.27 6.03
C PRO A 344 8.06 -7.26 7.53
N GLU A 345 9.15 -7.91 7.93
CA GLU A 345 9.57 -7.92 9.35
C GLU A 345 9.76 -6.50 9.91
N ARG A 346 10.19 -5.55 9.07
CA ARG A 346 10.35 -4.13 9.44
C ARG A 346 9.01 -3.49 9.79
N ASP A 347 7.97 -3.81 9.05
CA ASP A 347 6.64 -3.25 9.28
C ASP A 347 6.02 -3.91 10.50
N LEU A 348 6.27 -5.19 10.73
CA LEU A 348 5.85 -5.85 11.97
C LEU A 348 6.54 -5.28 13.21
N VAL A 349 7.77 -4.76 13.11
CA VAL A 349 8.40 -4.00 14.21
C VAL A 349 7.59 -2.75 14.56
N LEU A 350 7.07 -2.04 13.55
CA LEU A 350 6.16 -0.91 13.78
C LEU A 350 4.87 -1.41 14.41
N ASP A 351 4.21 -2.38 13.78
CA ASP A 351 2.87 -2.82 14.17
C ASP A 351 2.80 -3.51 15.54
N THR A 352 3.88 -4.16 16.00
CA THR A 352 3.89 -4.97 17.24
C THR A 352 4.59 -4.29 18.42
N ALA A 353 5.31 -3.19 18.18
CA ALA A 353 6.25 -2.57 19.11
C ALA A 353 7.38 -3.51 19.62
N LEU A 354 7.53 -4.71 19.02
CA LEU A 354 8.65 -5.60 19.29
C LEU A 354 9.89 -5.12 18.53
N THR A 355 10.98 -4.86 19.24
CA THR A 355 12.23 -4.35 18.65
C THR A 355 13.08 -5.46 18.02
N ASP A 356 12.89 -6.72 18.44
CA ASP A 356 13.68 -7.85 17.95
C ASP A 356 13.01 -8.58 16.77
N ARG A 357 13.57 -8.40 15.58
CA ARG A 357 13.14 -9.12 14.35
C ARG A 357 13.36 -10.62 14.41
N ARG A 358 14.31 -11.11 15.23
CA ARG A 358 14.51 -12.56 15.41
C ARG A 358 13.30 -13.17 16.09
N THR A 359 12.79 -12.53 17.14
CA THR A 359 11.54 -12.92 17.81
C THR A 359 10.38 -12.92 16.82
N ILE A 360 10.21 -11.86 16.03
CA ILE A 360 9.16 -11.78 14.99
C ILE A 360 9.24 -12.98 14.04
N ARG A 361 10.43 -13.24 13.47
CA ARG A 361 10.65 -14.34 12.53
C ARG A 361 10.38 -15.71 13.14
N GLN A 362 10.81 -15.94 14.38
CA GLN A 362 10.59 -17.20 15.08
C GLN A 362 9.09 -17.49 15.28
N HIS A 363 8.32 -16.46 15.63
CA HIS A 363 6.89 -16.58 15.85
C HIS A 363 6.08 -16.65 14.54
N LEU A 364 6.49 -15.96 13.47
CA LEU A 364 5.93 -16.19 12.13
C LEU A 364 6.12 -17.65 11.68
N ALA A 365 7.32 -18.21 11.88
CA ALA A 365 7.59 -19.61 11.58
C ALA A 365 6.82 -20.58 12.49
N ARG A 366 6.40 -20.14 13.68
CA ARG A 366 5.54 -20.93 14.58
C ARG A 366 4.09 -20.88 14.13
N LEU A 367 3.58 -19.70 13.75
CA LEU A 367 2.24 -19.52 13.16
C LEU A 367 2.05 -20.38 11.91
N GLU A 368 3.10 -20.49 11.09
CA GLU A 368 3.13 -21.37 9.92
C GLU A 368 3.03 -22.85 10.29
N ARG A 369 3.80 -23.30 11.29
CA ARG A 369 3.76 -24.69 11.76
C ARG A 369 2.43 -25.07 12.41
N THR A 370 1.75 -24.12 13.04
CA THR A 370 0.41 -24.32 13.62
C THR A 370 -0.71 -24.28 12.60
N GLY A 371 -0.43 -23.94 11.33
CA GLY A 371 -1.43 -23.86 10.27
C GLY A 371 -2.31 -22.59 10.28
N VAL A 372 -2.16 -21.72 11.28
CA VAL A 372 -2.90 -20.44 11.39
C VAL A 372 -2.65 -19.53 10.20
N LEU A 373 -1.41 -19.49 9.70
CA LEU A 373 -1.00 -18.71 8.54
C LEU A 373 -0.10 -19.53 7.63
N ARG A 374 -0.07 -19.20 6.34
CA ARG A 374 0.96 -19.65 5.40
C ARG A 374 1.87 -18.48 5.05
N ILE A 375 3.20 -18.68 5.10
CA ILE A 375 4.17 -17.63 4.81
C ILE A 375 4.83 -17.88 3.46
N HIS A 376 4.46 -17.07 2.47
CA HIS A 376 5.02 -17.09 1.12
C HIS A 376 6.34 -16.31 1.12
N ARG A 377 7.44 -17.04 0.94
CA ARG A 377 8.81 -16.49 0.93
C ARG A 377 9.38 -16.34 -0.47
N ASP A 378 8.70 -16.92 -1.45
CA ASP A 378 8.96 -16.87 -2.87
C ASP A 378 8.42 -15.60 -3.54
N THR A 379 7.54 -14.86 -2.87
CA THR A 379 7.02 -13.56 -3.30
C THR A 379 8.05 -12.44 -3.22
N LEU A 380 9.13 -12.60 -2.44
CA LEU A 380 10.23 -11.66 -2.40
C LEU A 380 11.15 -11.88 -3.61
N ASP A 381 11.19 -10.90 -4.52
CA ASP A 381 12.16 -10.85 -5.61
C ASP A 381 13.25 -9.79 -5.31
N PRO A 382 14.51 -10.22 -5.06
CA PRO A 382 15.63 -9.30 -4.89
C PRO A 382 15.92 -8.38 -6.08
N ALA A 383 15.36 -8.66 -7.27
CA ALA A 383 15.40 -7.78 -8.43
C ALA A 383 14.35 -6.65 -8.33
N GLU A 384 13.19 -6.93 -7.75
CA GLU A 384 12.08 -5.98 -7.57
C GLU A 384 11.99 -5.48 -6.11
N ARG A 385 13.10 -4.89 -5.65
CA ARG A 385 13.33 -4.51 -4.23
C ARG A 385 12.36 -3.47 -3.68
N ALA A 386 11.67 -2.73 -4.56
CA ALA A 386 10.77 -1.66 -4.17
C ALA A 386 9.35 -2.16 -3.91
N THR A 387 8.97 -3.31 -4.48
CA THR A 387 7.57 -3.74 -4.60
C THR A 387 7.30 -5.11 -4.00
N THR A 388 8.33 -5.92 -3.73
CA THR A 388 8.16 -7.29 -3.26
C THR A 388 8.51 -7.49 -1.78
N SER A 389 7.78 -8.39 -1.11
CA SER A 389 8.00 -8.74 0.29
C SER A 389 7.51 -10.17 0.58
N TYR A 390 7.77 -10.69 1.78
CA TYR A 390 7.08 -11.89 2.24
C TYR A 390 5.61 -11.61 2.47
N GLU A 391 4.76 -12.59 2.16
CA GLU A 391 3.32 -12.46 2.31
C GLU A 391 2.79 -13.54 3.26
N ALA A 392 1.80 -13.16 4.07
CA ALA A 392 1.06 -14.07 4.92
C ALA A 392 -0.33 -14.28 4.31
N GLU A 393 -0.78 -15.52 4.29
CA GLU A 393 -2.09 -15.92 3.80
C GLU A 393 -2.81 -16.79 4.84
N ILE A 394 -4.11 -16.58 5.04
CA ILE A 394 -4.97 -17.56 5.73
C ILE A 394 -5.24 -18.70 4.74
N PRO A 395 -4.80 -19.95 5.01
CA PRO A 395 -5.06 -21.07 4.12
C PRO A 395 -6.56 -21.22 3.85
N ALA A 396 -6.94 -21.51 2.60
CA ALA A 396 -8.31 -21.91 2.31
C ALA A 396 -8.64 -23.16 3.13
N ALA A 397 -9.78 -23.17 3.80
CA ALA A 397 -10.23 -24.36 4.50
C ALA A 397 -10.40 -25.51 3.49
N PRO A 398 -9.88 -26.72 3.75
CA PRO A 398 -10.30 -27.90 3.00
C PRO A 398 -11.81 -28.07 3.23
N ASP A 399 -12.57 -28.16 2.13
CA ASP A 399 -14.03 -28.26 2.06
C ASP A 399 -14.74 -28.60 3.37
N GLN A 400 -15.43 -27.61 3.97
CA GLN A 400 -16.47 -27.87 4.97
C GLN A 400 -17.77 -27.15 4.61
N VAL A 401 -18.67 -28.01 4.12
CA VAL A 401 -20.12 -27.95 4.26
C VAL A 401 -20.48 -27.83 5.76
N GLY A 402 -21.31 -26.83 6.09
CA GLY A 402 -22.20 -26.86 7.25
C GLY A 402 -21.73 -26.23 8.57
N GLY A 403 -22.54 -25.29 9.08
CA GLY A 403 -22.74 -25.07 10.52
C GLY A 403 -21.94 -23.93 11.18
N GLN A 404 -22.60 -22.79 11.39
CA GLN A 404 -22.10 -21.65 12.17
C GLN A 404 -21.81 -21.99 13.64
N GLN A 405 -20.77 -21.37 14.19
CA GLN A 405 -20.95 -20.51 15.37
C GLN A 405 -20.33 -19.14 15.11
N GLN A 406 -21.16 -18.12 15.22
CA GLN A 406 -20.80 -16.72 15.16
C GLN A 406 -20.07 -16.38 16.47
N ILE A 407 -18.74 -16.26 16.42
CA ILE A 407 -18.02 -15.46 17.42
C ILE A 407 -18.11 -14.02 16.93
N PRO A 408 -18.79 -13.10 17.65
CA PRO A 408 -18.81 -11.71 17.25
C PRO A 408 -17.36 -11.19 17.20
N PRO A 409 -17.00 -10.38 16.19
CA PRO A 409 -15.73 -9.68 16.22
C PRO A 409 -15.70 -8.81 17.50
N PRO A 410 -14.53 -8.54 18.10
CA PRO A 410 -14.45 -7.50 19.11
C PRO A 410 -15.06 -6.23 18.53
N GLY A 411 -16.11 -5.74 19.17
CA GLY A 411 -16.55 -4.36 18.96
C GLY A 411 -15.39 -3.46 19.38
N PHE A 412 -15.07 -2.49 18.52
CA PHE A 412 -14.17 -1.35 18.79
C PHE A 412 -12.68 -1.50 18.45
N HIS A 413 -12.15 -0.37 17.99
CA HIS A 413 -10.76 -0.09 17.65
C HIS A 413 -9.86 -0.36 18.87
N THR A 414 -9.14 -1.50 18.84
CA THR A 414 -7.94 -1.68 19.67
C THR A 414 -6.89 -0.71 19.10
N PRO A 415 -6.30 0.21 19.89
CA PRO A 415 -5.17 0.99 19.41
C PRO A 415 -4.08 0.02 18.93
N SER A 416 -3.51 0.24 17.75
CA SER A 416 -2.38 -0.58 17.30
C SER A 416 -1.27 -0.55 18.38
N PRO A 417 -0.59 -1.68 18.68
CA PRO A 417 0.50 -1.75 19.67
C PRO A 417 1.54 -0.63 19.55
N GLU A 418 1.67 -0.04 18.35
CA GLU A 418 2.52 1.11 18.00
C GLU A 418 2.29 2.38 18.82
N ARG A 419 1.16 2.50 19.53
CA ARG A 419 0.85 3.64 20.41
C ARG A 419 1.20 3.41 21.88
N LEU A 420 1.82 2.27 22.22
CA LEU A 420 2.25 1.98 23.58
C LEU A 420 3.66 2.55 23.85
N PRO A 421 3.88 3.24 24.99
CA PRO A 421 5.20 3.72 25.41
C PRO A 421 6.25 2.59 25.58
N GLU A 422 7.53 2.97 25.65
CA GLU A 422 8.65 2.04 25.85
C GLU A 422 8.54 1.24 27.15
N GLY A 423 9.20 0.07 27.21
CA GLY A 423 9.29 -0.73 28.44
C GLY A 423 7.99 -1.46 28.80
N CYS A 424 7.02 -1.49 27.87
CA CYS A 424 5.74 -2.16 28.05
C CYS A 424 5.93 -3.65 28.39
N PRO A 425 5.36 -4.13 29.52
CA PRO A 425 5.36 -5.55 29.84
C PRO A 425 4.70 -6.38 28.74
N ALA A 426 5.22 -7.59 28.47
CA ALA A 426 4.79 -8.40 27.32
C ALA A 426 3.28 -8.73 27.28
N HIS A 427 2.62 -8.82 28.44
CA HIS A 427 1.19 -9.13 28.54
C HIS A 427 0.27 -7.91 28.44
N THR A 428 0.83 -6.71 28.53
CA THR A 428 0.06 -5.46 28.57
C THR A 428 -0.84 -5.31 27.36
N TRP A 429 -0.34 -5.64 26.17
CA TRP A 429 -1.13 -5.54 24.95
C TRP A 429 -2.31 -6.52 24.93
N LEU A 430 -2.11 -7.75 25.44
CA LEU A 430 -3.18 -8.75 25.51
C LEU A 430 -4.25 -8.37 26.53
N LEU A 431 -3.83 -7.82 27.67
CA LEU A 431 -4.75 -7.28 28.68
C LEU A 431 -5.54 -6.10 28.13
N LEU A 432 -4.88 -5.16 27.46
CA LEU A 432 -5.55 -4.05 26.78
C LEU A 432 -6.56 -4.51 25.74
N ARG A 433 -6.24 -5.57 24.98
CA ARG A 433 -7.14 -6.17 24.00
C ARG A 433 -8.36 -6.84 24.65
N ALA A 434 -8.19 -7.39 25.85
CA ALA A 434 -9.27 -8.05 26.60
C ALA A 434 -10.16 -7.07 27.38
N LEU A 435 -9.63 -5.89 27.75
CA LEU A 435 -10.37 -4.87 28.48
C LEU A 435 -11.51 -4.29 27.63
N THR A 436 -12.70 -4.20 28.22
CA THR A 436 -13.87 -3.54 27.63
C THR A 436 -14.34 -2.38 28.52
N GLU A 437 -15.44 -1.72 28.14
CA GLU A 437 -16.11 -0.75 29.02
C GLU A 437 -16.69 -1.43 30.28
N ASP A 438 -17.14 -2.68 30.13
CA ASP A 438 -17.60 -3.49 31.25
C ASP A 438 -16.42 -3.94 32.13
N PRO A 439 -16.53 -3.83 33.47
CA PRO A 439 -15.46 -4.15 34.40
C PRO A 439 -15.27 -5.66 34.60
N PHE A 440 -14.02 -6.12 34.52
CA PHE A 440 -13.61 -7.51 34.74
C PHE A 440 -12.96 -7.71 36.11
N SER A 441 -13.15 -8.88 36.71
CA SER A 441 -12.26 -9.30 37.81
C SER A 441 -10.83 -9.51 37.27
N PRO A 442 -9.77 -9.34 38.08
CA PRO A 442 -8.40 -9.59 37.64
C PRO A 442 -8.18 -11.01 37.10
N THR A 443 -8.83 -12.01 37.69
CA THR A 443 -8.70 -13.42 37.29
C THR A 443 -9.40 -13.70 35.96
N ASP A 444 -10.60 -13.15 35.75
CA ASP A 444 -11.33 -13.31 34.48
C ASP A 444 -10.60 -12.57 33.34
N LEU A 445 -10.04 -11.40 33.63
CA LEU A 445 -9.23 -10.66 32.68
C LEU A 445 -7.97 -11.42 32.27
N ALA A 446 -7.33 -12.11 33.21
CA ALA A 446 -6.17 -12.95 32.93
C ALA A 446 -6.52 -14.17 32.05
N VAL A 447 -7.71 -14.75 32.23
CA VAL A 447 -8.25 -15.79 31.34
C VAL A 447 -8.52 -15.24 29.95
N ALA A 448 -9.23 -14.09 29.87
CA ALA A 448 -9.54 -13.42 28.61
C ALA A 448 -8.27 -13.02 27.82
N ALA A 449 -7.20 -12.62 28.52
CA ALA A 449 -5.91 -12.30 27.93
C ALA A 449 -5.01 -13.53 27.65
N GLN A 450 -5.51 -14.75 27.85
CA GLN A 450 -4.78 -16.03 27.67
C GLN A 450 -3.50 -16.15 28.51
N MET A 451 -3.47 -15.49 29.67
CA MET A 451 -2.41 -15.70 30.67
C MET A 451 -2.58 -17.06 31.35
N SER A 452 -3.82 -17.40 31.71
CA SER A 452 -4.21 -18.67 32.34
C SER A 452 -5.44 -19.26 31.65
N ARG A 453 -5.60 -20.59 31.74
CA ARG A 453 -6.82 -21.30 31.30
C ARG A 453 -7.94 -21.21 32.32
N THR A 454 -7.59 -20.98 33.58
CA THR A 454 -8.50 -20.97 34.72
C THR A 454 -8.34 -19.67 35.49
N PRO A 455 -9.36 -19.26 36.27
CA PRO A 455 -9.25 -18.08 37.14
C PRO A 455 -8.22 -18.28 38.27
N GLU A 456 -7.76 -19.51 38.52
CA GLU A 456 -6.71 -19.81 39.49
C GLU A 456 -5.33 -19.42 38.95
N LEU A 457 -4.87 -18.23 39.33
CA LEU A 457 -3.57 -17.70 38.89
C LEU A 457 -2.43 -18.13 39.81
N THR A 458 -1.31 -18.55 39.22
CA THR A 458 -0.08 -18.79 39.97
C THR A 458 0.48 -17.47 40.55
N PRO A 459 1.30 -17.52 41.62
CA PRO A 459 1.95 -16.32 42.16
C PRO A 459 2.81 -15.55 41.15
N GLY A 460 3.35 -16.24 40.13
CA GLY A 460 4.05 -15.59 39.01
C GLY A 460 3.09 -14.79 38.14
N GLN A 461 1.99 -15.40 37.71
CA GLN A 461 0.96 -14.78 36.88
C GLN A 461 0.29 -13.60 37.58
N GLN A 462 -0.02 -13.72 38.87
CA GLN A 462 -0.57 -12.62 39.67
C GLN A 462 0.38 -11.41 39.68
N ARG A 463 1.68 -11.63 39.87
CA ARG A 463 2.69 -10.55 39.82
C ARG A 463 2.77 -9.91 38.44
N THR A 464 2.79 -10.72 37.38
CA THR A 464 2.81 -10.23 36.00
C THR A 464 1.56 -9.43 35.65
N LEU A 465 0.38 -9.94 36.02
CA LEU A 465 -0.91 -9.29 35.83
C LEU A 465 -0.93 -7.93 36.53
N ARG A 466 -0.58 -7.89 37.82
CA ARG A 466 -0.53 -6.65 38.60
C ARG A 466 0.42 -5.65 37.98
N CYS A 467 1.63 -6.07 37.61
CA CYS A 467 2.63 -5.21 36.97
C CYS A 467 2.09 -4.58 35.67
N ALA A 468 1.48 -5.39 34.81
CA ALA A 468 0.93 -4.91 33.54
C ALA A 468 -0.29 -3.99 33.72
N LEU A 469 -1.19 -4.30 34.66
CA LEU A 469 -2.37 -3.47 34.95
C LEU A 469 -1.98 -2.13 35.60
N THR A 470 -1.03 -2.13 36.54
CA THR A 470 -0.48 -0.90 37.11
C THR A 470 0.14 -0.03 36.03
N TRP A 471 0.91 -0.63 35.11
CA TRP A 471 1.48 0.11 33.99
C TRP A 471 0.40 0.71 33.08
N LEU A 472 -0.63 -0.07 32.72
CA LEU A 472 -1.77 0.43 31.93
C LEU A 472 -2.52 1.58 32.62
N ALA A 473 -2.67 1.51 33.94
CA ALA A 473 -3.29 2.59 34.71
C ALA A 473 -2.45 3.86 34.70
N GLN A 474 -1.13 3.74 34.89
CA GLN A 474 -0.20 4.87 34.88
C GLN A 474 -0.24 5.65 33.56
N ILE A 475 -0.49 4.96 32.44
CA ILE A 475 -0.60 5.60 31.11
C ILE A 475 -2.04 5.90 30.70
N GLY A 476 -3.02 5.73 31.59
CA GLY A 476 -4.44 6.09 31.36
C GLY A 476 -5.26 5.08 30.55
N LEU A 477 -4.69 3.94 30.13
CA LEU A 477 -5.36 2.94 29.29
C LEU A 477 -6.21 1.92 30.05
N ALA A 478 -6.05 1.82 31.37
CA ALA A 478 -6.91 1.00 32.24
C ALA A 478 -7.27 1.77 33.51
N ARG A 479 -8.41 1.42 34.12
CA ARG A 479 -8.82 1.94 35.43
C ARG A 479 -9.39 0.84 36.29
N CYS A 480 -9.11 0.93 37.58
CA CYS A 480 -9.63 0.06 38.62
C CYS A 480 -10.79 0.78 39.32
N ASP A 481 -11.90 0.09 39.55
CA ASP A 481 -13.03 0.61 40.33
C ASP A 481 -12.87 0.31 41.83
N GLU A 482 -13.82 0.80 42.63
CA GLU A 482 -13.86 0.61 44.09
C GLU A 482 -13.99 -0.87 44.52
N HIS A 483 -14.38 -1.76 43.60
CA HIS A 483 -14.51 -3.20 43.84
C HIS A 483 -13.31 -4.00 43.35
N GLY A 484 -12.23 -3.34 42.93
CA GLY A 484 -11.02 -4.01 42.45
C GLY A 484 -11.15 -4.59 41.03
N ARG A 485 -12.19 -4.21 40.28
CA ARG A 485 -12.41 -4.65 38.91
C ARG A 485 -11.81 -3.65 37.93
N TRP A 486 -11.38 -4.17 36.79
CA TRP A 486 -10.62 -3.44 35.79
C TRP A 486 -11.44 -3.26 34.52
N ARG A 487 -11.47 -2.03 34.03
CA ARG A 487 -12.10 -1.68 32.75
C ARG A 487 -11.18 -0.78 31.94
N ARG A 488 -11.55 -0.55 30.69
CA ARG A 488 -10.87 0.37 29.79
C ARG A 488 -10.78 1.77 30.40
N GLY A 489 -9.61 2.38 30.28
CA GLY A 489 -9.36 3.76 30.66
C GLY A 489 -9.74 4.75 29.54
N PRO A 490 -9.87 6.05 29.85
CA PRO A 490 -10.38 7.06 28.92
C PRO A 490 -9.48 7.32 27.71
N GLY A 491 -8.19 6.95 27.78
CA GLY A 491 -7.24 7.17 26.69
C GLY A 491 -5.81 7.29 27.21
N LEU A 492 -4.85 7.37 26.30
CA LEU A 492 -3.44 7.50 26.64
C LEU A 492 -3.20 8.87 27.32
N ASP A 493 -2.49 8.87 28.44
CA ASP A 493 -2.04 10.10 29.10
C ASP A 493 -1.28 11.00 28.10
N PRO A 494 -1.49 12.34 28.07
CA PRO A 494 -0.87 13.22 27.08
C PRO A 494 0.67 13.15 27.06
N THR A 495 1.32 12.99 28.21
CA THR A 495 2.78 12.86 28.31
C THR A 495 3.24 11.54 27.71
N ALA A 496 2.54 10.46 28.06
CA ALA A 496 2.81 9.13 27.52
C ALA A 496 2.56 9.07 26.00
N ALA A 497 1.54 9.78 25.51
CA ALA A 497 1.22 9.91 24.09
C ALA A 497 2.33 10.64 23.32
N HIS A 498 2.81 11.76 23.86
CA HIS A 498 3.91 12.50 23.24
C HIS A 498 5.20 11.67 23.15
N GLN A 499 5.54 10.93 24.21
CA GLN A 499 6.71 10.03 24.20
C GLN A 499 6.56 8.88 23.19
N ALA A 500 5.37 8.28 23.09
CA ALA A 500 5.08 7.25 22.10
C ALA A 500 5.23 7.78 20.66
N ASP A 501 4.75 9.01 20.40
CA ASP A 501 4.87 9.64 19.08
C ASP A 501 6.33 9.91 18.68
N ILE A 502 7.16 10.44 19.60
CA ILE A 502 8.59 10.68 19.34
C ILE A 502 9.28 9.35 18.98
N ARG A 503 9.05 8.31 19.77
CA ARG A 503 9.64 6.98 19.50
C ARG A 503 9.19 6.46 18.15
N GLN A 504 7.90 6.56 17.85
CA GLN A 504 7.34 6.06 16.60
C GLN A 504 7.97 6.79 15.40
N GLN A 505 8.20 8.09 15.49
CA GLN A 505 8.90 8.86 14.47
C GLN A 505 10.35 8.38 14.30
N GLN A 506 11.09 8.19 15.40
CA GLN A 506 12.47 7.67 15.35
C GLN A 506 12.54 6.27 14.72
N LEU A 507 11.63 5.37 15.10
CA LEU A 507 11.57 4.01 14.58
C LEU A 507 11.20 3.99 13.08
N ARG A 508 10.23 4.82 12.67
CA ARG A 508 9.89 5.01 11.25
C ARG A 508 11.06 5.55 10.44
N ALA A 509 11.77 6.54 10.97
CA ALA A 509 12.95 7.11 10.33
C ALA A 509 14.06 6.06 10.16
N ALA A 510 14.35 5.27 11.19
CA ALA A 510 15.32 4.18 11.12
C ALA A 510 14.93 3.11 10.08
N ILE A 511 13.65 2.71 10.04
CA ILE A 511 13.15 1.74 9.06
C ILE A 511 13.21 2.31 7.63
N GLU A 512 12.89 3.57 7.42
CA GLU A 512 12.97 4.17 6.09
C GLU A 512 14.42 4.35 5.64
N ALA A 513 15.34 4.68 6.54
CA ALA A 513 16.78 4.65 6.25
C ALA A 513 17.24 3.25 5.83
N GLU A 514 16.84 2.20 6.56
CA GLU A 514 17.15 0.83 6.16
C GLU A 514 16.56 0.43 4.81
N ARG A 515 15.35 0.90 4.49
CA ARG A 515 14.70 0.66 3.19
C ARG A 515 15.46 1.38 2.08
N ALA A 516 15.88 2.63 2.30
CA ALA A 516 16.72 3.37 1.37
C ALA A 516 18.05 2.63 1.12
N ASP A 517 18.71 2.17 2.18
CA ASP A 517 19.96 1.39 2.10
C ASP A 517 19.78 0.06 1.35
N TYR A 518 18.65 -0.62 1.55
CA TYR A 518 18.33 -1.86 0.82
C TYR A 518 18.08 -1.62 -0.68
N ARG A 519 17.39 -0.51 -1.01
CA ARG A 519 17.06 -0.10 -2.39
C ARG A 519 18.28 0.45 -3.13
N ALA A 520 19.30 0.95 -2.41
CA ALA A 520 20.49 1.53 -3.02
C ALA A 520 21.22 0.53 -3.96
N PRO A 521 21.66 0.98 -5.15
CA PRO A 521 22.34 0.13 -6.12
C PRO A 521 23.76 -0.30 -5.68
N ARG A 522 24.36 0.42 -4.70
CA ARG A 522 25.71 0.21 -4.19
C ARG A 522 25.88 -1.09 -3.39
N PRO A 523 27.11 -1.64 -3.28
CA PRO A 523 27.40 -2.71 -2.32
C PRO A 523 27.20 -2.18 -0.90
N SER A 524 26.06 -2.52 -0.31
CA SER A 524 25.75 -2.19 1.09
C SER A 524 26.33 -3.24 2.03
N SER A 525 26.54 -2.86 3.29
CA SER A 525 26.87 -3.78 4.39
C SER A 525 25.90 -4.98 4.44
N TRP A 526 24.64 -4.77 4.03
CA TRP A 526 23.63 -5.79 3.91
C TRP A 526 23.97 -6.86 2.85
N ARG A 527 24.46 -6.49 1.66
CA ARG A 527 24.88 -7.48 0.64
C ARG A 527 26.06 -8.33 1.14
N ALA A 528 26.99 -7.72 1.87
CA ALA A 528 28.12 -8.44 2.48
C ALA A 528 27.66 -9.42 3.57
N GLN A 529 26.77 -8.98 4.47
CA GLN A 529 26.19 -9.82 5.51
C GLN A 529 25.31 -10.95 4.93
N GLN A 530 24.54 -10.65 3.88
CA GLN A 530 23.74 -11.64 3.17
C GLN A 530 24.62 -12.70 2.50
N ALA A 531 25.67 -12.29 1.79
CA ALA A 531 26.63 -13.21 1.18
C ALA A 531 27.31 -14.10 2.25
N LEU A 532 27.66 -13.53 3.41
CA LEU A 532 28.21 -14.29 4.54
C LEU A 532 27.19 -15.29 5.11
N ALA A 533 25.94 -14.88 5.28
CA ALA A 533 24.87 -15.75 5.76
C ALA A 533 24.59 -16.90 4.78
N HIS A 534 24.58 -16.63 3.48
CA HIS A 534 24.44 -17.64 2.44
C HIS A 534 25.63 -18.60 2.43
N LYS A 535 26.87 -18.09 2.58
CA LYS A 535 28.07 -18.92 2.70
C LYS A 535 27.99 -19.86 3.91
N ARG A 536 27.53 -19.35 5.07
CA ARG A 536 27.32 -20.15 6.29
C ARG A 536 26.23 -21.20 6.09
N GLN A 537 25.09 -20.85 5.51
CA GLN A 537 24.00 -21.80 5.24
C GLN A 537 24.46 -22.87 4.26
N ARG A 538 25.18 -22.51 3.20
CA ARG A 538 25.74 -23.46 2.24
C ARG A 538 26.73 -24.40 2.90
N ALA A 539 27.59 -23.90 3.79
CA ALA A 539 28.50 -24.74 4.55
C ALA A 539 27.74 -25.77 5.41
N LYS A 540 26.62 -25.37 6.05
CA LYS A 540 25.75 -26.30 6.78
C LYS A 540 25.11 -27.35 5.88
N GLU A 541 24.58 -26.95 4.72
CA GLU A 541 24.00 -27.88 3.75
C GLU A 541 25.03 -28.88 3.23
N VAL A 542 26.25 -28.41 2.93
CA VAL A 542 27.35 -29.26 2.46
C VAL A 542 27.83 -30.19 3.57
N ALA A 543 27.96 -29.70 4.80
CA ALA A 543 28.32 -30.52 5.95
C ALA A 543 27.28 -31.59 6.23
N TRP A 544 25.98 -31.23 6.23
CA TRP A 544 24.88 -32.17 6.36
C TRP A 544 24.92 -33.22 5.24
N TRP A 545 25.05 -32.81 3.98
CA TRP A 545 25.12 -33.75 2.86
C TRP A 545 26.33 -34.68 2.96
N ARG A 546 27.49 -34.17 3.38
CA ARG A 546 28.72 -34.96 3.57
C ARG A 546 28.65 -35.90 4.77
N ALA A 547 27.84 -35.58 5.79
CA ALA A 547 27.63 -36.43 6.95
C ALA A 547 26.77 -37.68 6.64
N LEU A 548 26.04 -37.68 5.52
CA LEU A 548 25.30 -38.86 5.06
C LEU A 548 26.26 -39.93 4.51
N SER A 549 25.92 -41.19 4.74
CA SER A 549 26.68 -42.32 4.21
C SER A 549 26.73 -42.30 2.67
N PRO A 550 27.75 -42.88 2.02
CA PRO A 550 27.78 -43.02 0.56
C PRO A 550 26.52 -43.71 0.01
N ALA A 551 26.02 -44.75 0.69
CA ALA A 551 24.80 -45.47 0.32
C ALA A 551 23.55 -44.59 0.38
N GLU A 552 23.33 -43.83 1.46
CA GLU A 552 22.19 -42.90 1.55
C GLU A 552 22.27 -41.78 0.50
N ARG A 553 23.47 -41.25 0.23
CA ARG A 553 23.65 -40.25 -0.82
C ARG A 553 23.30 -40.80 -2.20
N SER A 554 23.67 -42.05 -2.48
CA SER A 554 23.34 -42.71 -3.75
C SER A 554 21.85 -43.03 -3.85
N SER A 555 21.24 -43.60 -2.80
CA SER A 555 19.80 -43.87 -2.74
C SER A 555 18.96 -42.59 -2.92
N ARG A 556 19.30 -41.50 -2.20
CA ARG A 556 18.59 -40.22 -2.35
C ARG A 556 18.77 -39.59 -3.73
N ARG A 557 19.94 -39.76 -4.36
CA ARG A 557 20.17 -39.30 -5.74
C ARG A 557 19.32 -40.08 -6.73
N ALA A 558 19.32 -41.41 -6.62
CA ALA A 558 18.50 -42.27 -7.47
C ALA A 558 17.00 -41.93 -7.34
N ALA A 559 16.49 -41.77 -6.12
CA ALA A 559 15.09 -41.41 -5.89
C ALA A 559 14.71 -40.04 -6.50
N LEU A 560 15.58 -39.03 -6.36
CA LEU A 560 15.36 -37.71 -6.96
C LEU A 560 15.47 -37.73 -8.48
N GLU A 561 16.37 -38.55 -9.03
CA GLU A 561 16.56 -38.74 -10.46
C GLU A 561 15.37 -39.47 -11.10
N GLU A 562 14.87 -40.52 -10.45
CA GLU A 562 13.67 -41.25 -10.84
C GLU A 562 12.45 -40.33 -10.80
N GLN A 563 12.23 -39.61 -9.69
CA GLN A 563 11.12 -38.66 -9.55
C GLN A 563 11.17 -37.58 -10.64
N PHE A 564 12.35 -37.03 -10.92
CA PHE A 564 12.50 -36.01 -11.96
C PHE A 564 12.28 -36.58 -13.37
N SER A 565 12.75 -37.80 -13.63
CA SER A 565 12.63 -38.47 -14.93
C SER A 565 11.19 -38.90 -15.24
N ALA A 566 10.45 -39.32 -14.23
CA ALA A 566 9.03 -39.68 -14.30
C ALA A 566 8.10 -38.45 -14.44
N SER A 567 8.58 -37.25 -14.08
CA SER A 567 7.81 -36.01 -14.18
C SER A 567 7.60 -35.58 -15.64
N SER A 568 6.48 -34.92 -15.93
CA SER A 568 6.20 -34.34 -17.25
C SER A 568 7.22 -33.26 -17.65
N VAL A 569 7.33 -32.95 -18.95
CA VAL A 569 8.25 -31.91 -19.45
C VAL A 569 7.98 -30.54 -18.79
N GLN A 570 6.72 -30.23 -18.52
CA GLN A 570 6.32 -28.99 -17.86
C GLN A 570 6.72 -28.98 -16.36
N GLU A 571 6.52 -30.07 -15.64
CA GLU A 571 6.95 -30.18 -14.24
C GLU A 571 8.49 -30.11 -14.12
N GLN A 572 9.20 -30.77 -15.02
CA GLN A 572 10.66 -30.68 -15.11
C GLN A 572 11.13 -29.24 -15.34
N HIS A 573 10.45 -28.50 -16.21
CA HIS A 573 10.71 -27.08 -16.44
C HIS A 573 10.45 -26.26 -15.16
N THR A 574 9.32 -26.47 -14.48
CA THR A 574 8.98 -25.80 -13.21
C THR A 574 10.03 -26.04 -12.13
N VAL A 575 10.51 -27.27 -11.97
CA VAL A 575 11.57 -27.62 -11.01
C VAL A 575 12.87 -26.89 -11.35
N LYS A 576 13.30 -26.92 -12.62
CA LYS A 576 14.51 -26.21 -13.08
C LYS A 576 14.43 -24.71 -12.84
N THR A 577 13.30 -24.08 -13.18
CA THR A 577 13.07 -22.65 -12.96
C THR A 577 13.07 -22.30 -11.47
N SER A 578 12.47 -23.13 -10.63
CA SER A 578 12.47 -22.95 -9.17
C SER A 578 13.87 -23.04 -8.57
N LEU A 579 14.70 -23.97 -9.05
CA LEU A 579 16.10 -24.11 -8.64
C LEU A 579 16.94 -22.90 -9.06
N VAL A 580 16.76 -22.38 -10.28
CA VAL A 580 17.45 -21.16 -10.75
C VAL A 580 17.02 -19.94 -9.93
N ARG A 581 15.72 -19.77 -9.65
CA ARG A 581 15.22 -18.71 -8.75
C ARG A 581 15.82 -18.80 -7.36
N ARG A 582 15.91 -20.02 -6.80
CA ARG A 582 16.60 -20.26 -5.52
C ARG A 582 18.08 -19.87 -5.58
N GLN A 583 18.78 -20.21 -6.65
CA GLN A 583 20.20 -19.86 -6.83
C GLN A 583 20.42 -18.35 -6.95
N ARG A 584 19.59 -17.66 -7.74
CA ARG A 584 19.63 -16.19 -7.86
C ARG A 584 19.35 -15.52 -6.51
N ARG A 585 18.38 -16.01 -5.74
CA ARG A 585 18.13 -15.56 -4.35
C ARG A 585 19.36 -15.73 -3.45
N LEU A 586 20.17 -16.76 -3.70
CA LEU A 586 21.43 -17.00 -2.99
C LEU A 586 22.60 -16.16 -3.51
N GLY A 587 22.41 -15.34 -4.55
CA GLY A 587 23.47 -14.55 -5.19
C GLY A 587 24.38 -15.37 -6.12
N LEU A 588 23.94 -16.56 -6.52
CA LEU A 588 24.68 -17.41 -7.46
C LEU A 588 24.26 -17.08 -8.88
N ASP A 589 25.24 -16.84 -9.74
CA ASP A 589 25.04 -16.70 -11.18
C ASP A 589 24.76 -18.09 -11.81
N PRO A 590 23.56 -18.31 -12.39
CA PRO A 590 23.22 -19.58 -13.04
C PRO A 590 24.17 -19.94 -14.19
N VAL A 591 24.72 -18.94 -14.90
CA VAL A 591 25.63 -19.16 -16.03
C VAL A 591 26.97 -19.70 -15.53
N ARG A 592 27.59 -19.03 -14.56
CA ARG A 592 28.84 -19.51 -13.92
C ARG A 592 28.67 -20.88 -13.28
N ARG A 593 27.51 -21.14 -12.66
CA ARG A 593 27.21 -22.46 -12.08
C ARG A 593 27.12 -23.53 -13.17
N HIS A 594 26.44 -23.24 -14.28
CA HIS A 594 26.34 -24.17 -15.39
C HIS A 594 27.71 -24.48 -15.99
N GLN A 595 28.56 -23.45 -16.18
CA GLN A 595 29.95 -23.60 -16.62
C GLN A 595 30.76 -24.51 -15.69
N ALA A 596 30.70 -24.27 -14.37
CA ALA A 596 31.39 -25.11 -13.38
C ALA A 596 30.87 -26.55 -13.40
N TRP A 597 29.56 -26.75 -13.58
CA TRP A 597 28.98 -28.08 -13.72
C TRP A 597 29.46 -28.79 -15.00
N VAL A 598 29.49 -28.10 -16.15
CA VAL A 598 29.99 -28.67 -17.41
C VAL A 598 31.46 -29.02 -17.31
N ALA A 599 32.29 -28.16 -16.71
CA ALA A 599 33.71 -28.42 -16.48
C ALA A 599 33.94 -29.64 -15.57
N ALA A 600 33.18 -29.75 -14.48
CA ALA A 600 33.27 -30.89 -13.56
C ALA A 600 32.79 -32.22 -14.17
N HIS A 601 32.06 -32.18 -15.28
CA HIS A 601 31.52 -33.37 -15.98
C HIS A 601 31.97 -33.40 -17.45
N ALA A 602 33.15 -32.87 -17.75
CA ALA A 602 33.68 -32.79 -19.11
C ALA A 602 33.99 -34.18 -19.70
N ASN A 603 34.47 -35.11 -18.86
CA ASN A 603 34.88 -36.47 -19.23
C ASN A 603 34.04 -37.56 -18.51
N ASP A 604 32.79 -37.28 -18.19
CA ASP A 604 31.93 -38.19 -17.41
C ASP A 604 31.20 -39.20 -18.32
N GLU A 605 31.29 -40.50 -18.00
CA GLU A 605 30.54 -41.60 -18.65
C GLU A 605 29.03 -41.32 -18.70
N ARG A 606 28.52 -40.55 -17.72
CA ARG A 606 27.12 -40.08 -17.68
C ARG A 606 26.71 -39.22 -18.86
N ARG A 607 27.64 -38.71 -19.68
CA ARG A 607 27.27 -38.03 -20.94
C ARG A 607 26.76 -39.04 -21.97
N LEU A 608 27.38 -40.21 -22.06
CA LEU A 608 26.99 -41.28 -22.97
C LEU A 608 25.65 -41.88 -22.53
N GLU A 609 25.52 -42.22 -21.25
CA GLU A 609 24.26 -42.74 -20.67
C GLU A 609 23.07 -41.79 -20.91
N ARG A 610 23.28 -40.47 -20.79
CA ARG A 610 22.23 -39.48 -21.07
C ARG A 610 21.91 -39.34 -22.56
N ALA A 611 22.89 -39.51 -23.43
CA ALA A 611 22.67 -39.50 -24.87
C ALA A 611 21.87 -40.74 -25.30
N GLU A 612 22.22 -41.92 -24.79
CA GLU A 612 21.50 -43.17 -25.01
C GLU A 612 20.07 -43.10 -24.45
N SER A 613 19.91 -42.63 -23.21
CA SER A 613 18.59 -42.44 -22.59
C SER A 613 17.72 -41.45 -23.35
N TYR A 614 18.30 -40.41 -23.95
CA TYR A 614 17.56 -39.46 -24.78
C TYR A 614 17.17 -40.06 -26.14
N ALA A 615 18.07 -40.83 -26.76
CA ALA A 615 17.80 -41.52 -28.02
C ALA A 615 16.70 -42.58 -27.89
N ALA A 616 16.58 -43.21 -26.72
CA ALA A 616 15.52 -44.18 -26.40
C ALA A 616 14.12 -43.56 -26.26
N LEU A 617 13.98 -42.23 -26.20
CA LEU A 617 12.69 -41.57 -26.07
C LEU A 617 11.92 -41.56 -27.41
N PRO A 618 10.58 -41.62 -27.38
CA PRO A 618 9.76 -41.37 -28.57
C PRO A 618 10.06 -40.01 -29.22
N PRO A 619 10.05 -39.88 -30.57
CA PRO A 619 10.40 -38.63 -31.26
C PRO A 619 9.67 -37.37 -30.78
N PRO A 620 8.35 -37.40 -30.47
CA PRO A 620 7.66 -36.22 -29.93
C PRO A 620 8.22 -35.75 -28.58
N LEU A 621 8.63 -36.68 -27.71
CA LEU A 621 9.21 -36.37 -26.41
C LEU A 621 10.64 -35.85 -26.53
N GLN A 622 11.41 -36.32 -27.51
CA GLN A 622 12.72 -35.75 -27.83
C GLN A 622 12.58 -34.26 -28.20
N VAL A 623 11.69 -33.93 -29.14
CA VAL A 623 11.42 -32.55 -29.57
C VAL A 623 10.94 -31.69 -28.39
N ALA A 624 10.01 -32.19 -27.58
CA ALA A 624 9.50 -31.47 -26.41
C ALA A 624 10.61 -31.17 -25.37
N ARG A 625 11.46 -32.15 -25.05
CA ARG A 625 12.59 -31.97 -24.11
C ARG A 625 13.65 -31.02 -24.67
N ALA A 626 13.99 -31.12 -25.96
CA ALA A 626 14.91 -30.20 -26.62
C ALA A 626 14.39 -28.76 -26.58
N ARG A 627 13.12 -28.54 -26.95
CA ARG A 627 12.48 -27.21 -26.92
C ARG A 627 12.43 -26.64 -25.50
N ALA A 628 12.05 -27.44 -24.51
CA ALA A 628 12.02 -27.00 -23.11
C ALA A 628 13.42 -26.62 -22.59
N TRP A 629 14.47 -27.34 -23.02
CA TRP A 629 15.85 -26.97 -22.69
C TRP A 629 16.32 -25.70 -23.39
N HIS A 630 15.97 -25.52 -24.67
CA HIS A 630 16.22 -24.28 -25.40
C HIS A 630 15.56 -23.07 -24.71
N GLN A 631 14.31 -23.20 -24.32
CA GLN A 631 13.58 -22.16 -23.60
C GLN A 631 14.26 -21.83 -22.26
N HIS A 632 14.58 -22.85 -21.46
CA HIS A 632 15.26 -22.65 -20.18
C HIS A 632 16.61 -21.92 -20.32
N ARG A 633 17.37 -22.20 -21.38
CA ARG A 633 18.61 -21.48 -21.67
C ARG A 633 18.36 -20.03 -22.02
N ALA A 634 17.36 -19.75 -22.86
CA ALA A 634 16.99 -18.39 -23.23
C ALA A 634 16.54 -17.58 -22.00
N ASP A 635 15.67 -18.15 -21.16
CA ASP A 635 15.13 -17.51 -19.94
C ASP A 635 16.21 -17.14 -18.91
N HIS A 636 17.36 -17.81 -18.98
CA HIS A 636 18.42 -17.67 -17.98
C HIS A 636 19.78 -17.25 -18.55
N GLY A 637 19.86 -16.93 -19.84
CA GLY A 637 21.09 -16.48 -20.50
C GLY A 637 22.20 -17.54 -20.53
N ILE A 638 21.86 -18.83 -20.55
CA ILE A 638 22.84 -19.92 -20.60
C ILE A 638 23.27 -20.12 -22.07
N PRO A 639 24.56 -19.91 -22.41
CA PRO A 639 25.02 -19.99 -23.79
C PRO A 639 24.91 -21.42 -24.35
N ARG A 640 24.67 -21.52 -25.66
CA ARG A 640 24.53 -22.79 -26.39
C ARG A 640 25.87 -23.51 -26.54
N ASP A 641 26.93 -22.74 -26.81
CA ASP A 641 28.27 -23.24 -27.05
C ASP A 641 29.17 -22.83 -25.88
N LEU A 642 29.48 -23.80 -25.03
CA LEU A 642 30.60 -23.69 -24.10
C LEU A 642 31.84 -24.23 -24.82
N GLN A 643 32.39 -23.43 -25.73
CA GLN A 643 33.81 -23.59 -26.06
C GLN A 643 34.57 -23.42 -24.73
N PRO A 644 35.42 -24.39 -24.30
CA PRO A 644 36.31 -24.15 -23.19
C PRO A 644 37.27 -23.06 -23.66
N ARG A 645 36.97 -21.80 -23.32
CA ARG A 645 37.94 -20.71 -23.48
C ARG A 645 39.06 -21.03 -22.50
N GLY A 646 40.08 -21.75 -22.99
CA GLY A 646 41.35 -21.97 -22.33
C GLY A 646 42.05 -20.64 -22.12
N ARG A 647 41.62 -19.88 -21.09
CA ARG A 647 42.33 -18.72 -20.54
C ARG A 647 41.71 -18.21 -19.23
N ILE A 648 41.31 -19.11 -18.32
CA ILE A 648 41.03 -18.75 -16.92
C ILE A 648 41.68 -19.79 -15.98
N GLU A 649 42.86 -20.29 -16.32
CA GLU A 649 43.65 -21.15 -15.42
C GLU A 649 44.76 -20.39 -14.68
N ARG A 650 44.90 -19.07 -14.87
CA ARG A 650 45.88 -18.25 -14.12
C ARG A 650 45.29 -17.28 -13.10
N GLU A 651 43.97 -17.12 -13.03
CA GLU A 651 43.33 -16.27 -11.99
C GLU A 651 42.60 -17.09 -10.90
N LEU A 652 42.52 -18.42 -11.04
CA LEU A 652 41.86 -19.30 -10.06
C LEU A 652 42.81 -19.92 -9.03
N SER A 653 44.12 -19.68 -9.12
CA SER A 653 45.11 -20.14 -8.14
C SER A 653 45.36 -19.16 -6.99
N THR A 654 44.65 -18.02 -6.92
CA THR A 654 44.87 -16.98 -5.90
C THR A 654 43.66 -16.67 -5.01
N VAL A 655 42.59 -17.48 -5.03
CA VAL A 655 41.50 -17.36 -4.03
C VAL A 655 41.21 -18.71 -3.36
N VAL A 656 42.28 -19.34 -2.87
CA VAL A 656 42.22 -20.29 -1.75
C VAL A 656 43.38 -19.93 -0.83
N PRO A 657 43.17 -19.28 0.33
CA PRO A 657 44.10 -19.45 1.43
C PRO A 657 43.89 -20.86 1.95
N THR A 658 44.81 -21.75 1.59
CA THR A 658 45.05 -22.99 2.32
C THR A 658 45.33 -22.62 3.77
N ALA A 659 44.46 -23.07 4.67
CA ALA A 659 44.72 -23.04 6.10
C ALA A 659 45.80 -24.07 6.43
N ALA A 660 47.05 -23.66 6.35
CA ALA A 660 48.20 -24.28 6.99
C ALA A 660 49.34 -23.28 6.95
N ASP A 661 49.47 -22.45 7.99
CA ASP A 661 50.73 -22.02 8.59
C ASP A 661 50.50 -21.05 9.74
N GLY A 662 51.15 -21.31 10.88
CA GLY A 662 51.56 -20.28 11.84
C GLY A 662 50.60 -19.93 12.97
N LEU A 663 50.54 -20.78 14.00
CA LEU A 663 50.36 -20.32 15.38
C LEU A 663 51.57 -19.45 15.76
N ALA A 664 51.38 -18.14 15.93
CA ALA A 664 52.30 -17.28 16.66
C ALA A 664 51.50 -16.30 17.53
N THR A 665 51.63 -16.49 18.84
CA THR A 665 51.13 -15.65 19.94
C THR A 665 51.66 -14.21 19.87
N PRO A 666 50.87 -13.20 20.29
CA PRO A 666 51.35 -11.82 20.35
C PRO A 666 52.08 -11.57 21.68
N GLU A 667 53.41 -11.48 21.62
CA GLU A 667 54.20 -10.87 22.68
C GLU A 667 54.22 -9.34 22.56
N LYS A 668 54.05 -8.71 23.72
CA LYS A 668 54.19 -7.28 24.00
C LYS A 668 55.50 -6.72 23.43
N ARG A 669 55.46 -5.53 22.81
CA ARG A 669 56.48 -4.49 23.03
C ARG A 669 56.02 -3.12 22.54
N THR A 670 55.69 -2.31 23.55
CA THR A 670 55.89 -0.86 23.67
C THR A 670 56.98 -0.31 22.76
N ARG A 671 56.74 0.81 22.08
CA ARG A 671 57.78 1.83 21.90
C ARG A 671 57.21 3.24 21.72
N GLN A 672 57.82 4.11 22.49
CA GLN A 672 57.59 5.53 22.71
C GLN A 672 57.69 6.39 21.45
N ILE A 673 56.91 7.48 21.55
CA ILE A 673 57.03 8.76 20.88
C ILE A 673 58.35 9.45 21.26
N VAL A 674 59.06 9.96 20.25
CA VAL A 674 59.91 11.17 20.22
C VAL A 674 59.92 11.56 18.73
N SER A 675 59.46 12.71 18.22
CA SER A 675 59.24 14.07 18.71
C SER A 675 57.94 14.67 18.17
#